data_AF-A0A9P8F836-F1
#
_entry.id   AF-A0A9P8F836-F1
#
_cell.length_a   1.000
_cell.length_b   1.000
_cell.length_c   1.000
_cell.angle_alpha   90.00
_cell.angle_beta   90.00
_cell.angle_gamma   90.00
#
_symmetry.space_group_name_H-M   'P 1'
#
loop_
_entity.id
_entity.type
_entity.pdbx_description
1 polymer ?
#
loop_
_entity_poly.entity_id
_entity_poly.type
_entity_poly.pdbx_seq_one_letter_code
_entity_poly.pdbx_strand_id
1 'polypeptide(L)'
;MDINALLSPSESPAKPQASTQSNPAATARPRAQPRPAGGRRTASGLSNEISMTSPPPEPPRSAPVPGQDSVNHYQRNAYVSAYNGAQDMRNFRSNHDASDVRASHATPQAYRPQLQYVSGRHSSTPQMETLADLASMQHHQLQRQHSLVDSQLPSINRRTSFAPPLTRSALSSTQVAMAEAPAQTPEPRAITAASLTEQEIQTITELVKYLAENSYAYDSHVQLINLFHKGFVAHVYGTSNVPINDPRDYTLLSDMRQAREAMDSRFAVGEDIWKDWINDEAILARQSEERVAVMDLCQKAVQEEPTSVTLWSIYGEWVMQTYSIANGFTEGDPNIWTDIDKEICKEVFSRDICLSVWERAIEATAWRMDESHRIWDRYIDLVLQEFPGNPSPQAIEHINNIFMRRLRTPHANWSETSAKFWPIVSKFNANNWEEIMAATNEMAAPAKQQFALRESHEQNLQRAAESGDKIALYNAFAEYLVWDRKNKRRSPFDFELRCSLYERALLRFPTVIEWWLDLADFVLKTNSHSPIILTILERATRHCPWSGDLWSRRVLRAEVDKLPYDEVEQVKHKATNSGLLDIGGMEEVLKVYASWCGYLRRRAFAPDNTDDEIDMADMGITGTLEDASVAGKKTYGSDYKGDPLFRLEKIHVKFLLEARRYQDARMVFERLRTTHSASADFWLFWYHIEIMVWAHERMSEPVRIETPETAPHSATSVLREALQQRNLDWPEKILEVWPDHFSQHESPEALQEAQADART
;
A
#
# COMPACT_ATOMS: atom_id res chain seq x y z
N MET A 1 14.19 -27.88 48.27
CA MET A 1 15.20 -27.87 49.33
C MET A 1 16.46 -28.50 48.76
N ASP A 2 17.56 -27.79 48.96
CA ASP A 2 18.86 -27.89 48.30
C ASP A 2 19.74 -28.99 48.89
N ILE A 3 20.43 -29.78 48.05
CA ILE A 3 21.55 -30.66 48.45
C ILE A 3 22.58 -30.69 47.30
N ASN A 4 23.35 -29.62 47.18
CA ASN A 4 24.72 -29.64 46.67
C ASN A 4 25.68 -29.56 47.87
N ALA A 5 26.17 -30.69 48.37
CA ALA A 5 27.33 -30.71 49.27
C ALA A 5 27.88 -32.13 49.44
N LEU A 6 28.68 -32.65 48.49
CA LEU A 6 29.62 -33.73 48.78
C LEU A 6 30.84 -33.68 47.82
N LEU A 7 31.99 -33.32 48.42
CA LEU A 7 33.34 -33.86 48.20
C LEU A 7 34.33 -33.15 47.23
N SER A 8 35.25 -32.39 47.84
CA SER A 8 36.71 -32.32 47.48
C SER A 8 37.44 -33.55 48.10
N PRO A 9 38.78 -33.84 47.96
CA PRO A 9 39.97 -32.98 47.74
C PRO A 9 41.03 -33.57 46.74
N SER A 10 42.18 -32.97 46.39
CA SER A 10 43.50 -33.02 47.11
C SER A 10 44.58 -32.41 46.17
N GLU A 11 45.41 -31.46 46.62
CA GLU A 11 46.87 -31.60 46.90
C GLU A 11 47.82 -30.93 45.87
N SER A 12 48.69 -30.03 46.38
CA SER A 12 49.95 -29.54 45.76
C SER A 12 51.14 -30.39 46.30
N PRO A 13 52.39 -30.31 45.80
CA PRO A 13 53.27 -29.15 46.09
C PRO A 13 54.47 -28.85 45.13
N ALA A 14 55.13 -27.72 45.42
CA ALA A 14 56.59 -27.46 45.40
C ALA A 14 57.28 -26.73 44.20
N LYS A 15 57.98 -25.62 44.55
CA LYS A 15 58.97 -24.78 43.82
C LYS A 15 60.41 -25.39 43.90
N PRO A 16 61.47 -24.85 43.22
CA PRO A 16 62.25 -23.64 43.63
C PRO A 16 62.73 -22.71 42.44
N GLN A 17 62.79 -21.37 42.57
CA GLN A 17 63.97 -20.44 42.78
C GLN A 17 65.12 -20.50 41.71
N ALA A 18 65.81 -19.44 41.22
CA ALA A 18 65.91 -18.00 41.49
C ALA A 18 66.79 -17.22 40.43
N SER A 19 66.68 -15.87 40.41
CA SER A 19 67.73 -14.81 40.17
C SER A 19 68.36 -14.61 38.75
N THR A 20 68.77 -13.44 38.20
CA THR A 20 68.95 -12.02 38.63
C THR A 20 69.39 -11.11 37.44
N GLN A 21 69.29 -9.76 37.61
CA GLN A 21 70.06 -8.64 36.99
C GLN A 21 69.71 -8.21 35.53
N SER A 22 69.74 -6.93 35.09
CA SER A 22 70.19 -5.62 35.62
C SER A 22 69.70 -4.46 34.71
N ASN A 23 69.52 -3.26 35.26
CA ASN A 23 69.31 -1.95 34.58
C ASN A 23 70.68 -1.28 34.28
N PRO A 24 70.83 -0.25 33.40
CA PRO A 24 70.48 1.14 33.79
C PRO A 24 70.14 2.20 32.68
N ALA A 25 69.64 3.35 33.18
CA ALA A 25 69.88 4.76 32.76
C ALA A 25 69.12 5.45 31.58
N ALA A 26 68.11 6.25 31.99
CA ALA A 26 67.70 7.62 31.65
C ALA A 26 68.22 8.39 30.41
N THR A 27 67.30 9.09 29.72
CA THR A 27 67.40 10.53 29.35
C THR A 27 65.99 11.15 29.12
N ALA A 28 65.92 12.46 29.25
CA ALA A 28 64.72 13.25 29.55
C ALA A 28 63.92 13.79 28.35
N ARG A 29 62.64 14.10 28.64
CA ARG A 29 61.57 14.85 27.92
C ARG A 29 62.01 16.08 27.08
N PRO A 30 61.23 16.52 26.05
CA PRO A 30 60.06 17.38 26.31
C PRO A 30 58.77 17.05 25.54
N ARG A 31 57.73 17.76 25.97
CA ARG A 31 56.28 17.62 25.84
C ARG A 31 55.77 18.28 24.55
N ALA A 32 54.82 17.66 23.85
CA ALA A 32 53.99 18.31 22.83
C ALA A 32 52.51 17.84 22.94
N GLN A 33 51.62 18.75 22.56
CA GLN A 33 50.21 18.90 22.96
C GLN A 33 49.23 17.84 22.43
N PRO A 34 48.03 17.72 23.05
CA PRO A 34 46.99 16.79 22.63
C PRO A 34 46.30 17.26 21.34
N ARG A 35 46.07 16.31 20.42
CA ARG A 35 45.18 16.46 19.26
C ARG A 35 43.74 16.74 19.73
N PRO A 36 43.01 17.74 19.18
CA PRO A 36 41.59 17.82 19.41
C PRO A 36 40.86 16.77 18.58
N ALA A 37 39.93 16.10 19.26
CA ALA A 37 39.01 15.11 18.74
C ALA A 37 38.10 15.69 17.65
N GLY A 38 37.60 14.78 16.80
CA GLY A 38 36.77 15.06 15.63
C GLY A 38 35.65 16.07 15.88
N GLY A 39 35.49 16.95 14.89
CA GLY A 39 34.41 17.93 14.84
C GLY A 39 33.06 17.24 14.96
N ARG A 40 32.32 17.66 15.98
CA ARG A 40 30.91 17.31 16.17
C ARG A 40 30.09 17.85 15.00
N ARG A 41 29.26 16.97 14.45
CA ARG A 41 28.22 17.27 13.46
C ARG A 41 27.30 18.37 13.98
N THR A 42 27.03 19.38 13.15
CA THR A 42 25.77 20.13 13.22
C THR A 42 24.74 19.31 12.44
N ALA A 43 23.94 18.50 13.14
CA ALA A 43 22.83 17.78 12.55
C ALA A 43 21.79 18.79 12.04
N SER A 44 21.38 18.67 10.77
CA SER A 44 20.15 19.30 10.28
C SER A 44 18.96 18.61 10.94
N GLY A 45 17.92 19.36 11.29
CA GLY A 45 16.75 18.86 12.02
C GLY A 45 16.08 17.63 11.38
N LEU A 46 16.10 17.55 10.04
CA LEU A 46 15.59 16.39 9.27
C LEU A 46 16.36 15.09 9.52
N SER A 47 17.65 15.15 9.88
CA SER A 47 18.45 13.95 10.16
C SER A 47 18.15 13.32 11.52
N ASN A 48 17.47 14.05 12.40
CA ASN A 48 17.17 13.65 13.77
C ASN A 48 15.71 13.19 13.95
N GLU A 49 14.89 13.15 12.90
CA GLU A 49 13.49 12.72 12.99
C GLU A 49 13.26 11.21 13.15
N ILE A 50 14.31 10.42 13.37
CA ILE A 50 14.12 9.07 13.91
C ILE A 50 13.90 9.21 15.42
N SER A 51 12.64 9.37 15.80
CA SER A 51 12.09 9.68 17.14
C SER A 51 11.83 11.16 17.32
N MET A 52 10.60 11.60 17.04
CA MET A 52 9.84 12.61 17.80
C MET A 52 8.50 12.91 17.10
N THR A 53 7.56 11.98 17.22
CA THR A 53 6.08 12.12 17.24
C THR A 53 5.58 10.70 17.43
N SER A 54 4.76 10.40 18.44
CA SER A 54 4.26 9.04 18.66
C SER A 54 3.40 8.61 17.46
N PRO A 55 3.84 7.61 16.65
CA PRO A 55 2.93 6.88 15.78
C PRO A 55 2.05 5.99 16.68
N PRO A 56 0.96 5.39 16.17
CA PRO A 56 0.32 4.27 16.87
C PRO A 56 1.38 3.22 17.25
N PRO A 57 1.22 2.49 18.37
CA PRO A 57 2.30 1.76 19.02
C PRO A 57 3.10 0.95 18.01
N GLU A 58 4.40 1.25 17.90
CA GLU A 58 5.32 0.42 17.13
C GLU A 58 5.20 -1.03 17.60
N PRO A 59 5.26 -2.01 16.68
CA PRO A 59 5.31 -3.41 17.08
C PRO A 59 6.48 -3.63 18.05
N PRO A 60 6.29 -4.52 19.04
CA PRO A 60 7.24 -4.73 20.12
C PRO A 60 8.64 -5.07 19.57
N ARG A 61 9.60 -4.16 19.79
CA ARG A 61 10.99 -4.35 19.39
C ARG A 61 11.62 -5.48 20.21
N SER A 62 11.89 -6.62 19.58
CA SER A 62 12.81 -7.62 20.11
C SER A 62 14.22 -7.38 19.56
N ALA A 63 15.18 -7.14 20.46
CA ALA A 63 16.58 -7.00 20.11
C ALA A 63 17.18 -8.38 19.73
N PRO A 64 17.95 -8.50 18.64
CA PRO A 64 18.75 -9.70 18.40
C PRO A 64 20.04 -9.67 19.26
N VAL A 65 20.31 -10.77 19.94
CA VAL A 65 21.58 -11.04 20.64
C VAL A 65 22.72 -11.19 19.62
N PRO A 66 23.92 -10.65 19.86
CA PRO A 66 25.01 -10.60 18.87
C PRO A 66 25.80 -11.91 18.79
N GLY A 67 26.04 -12.39 17.56
CA GLY A 67 26.88 -13.55 17.26
C GLY A 67 27.51 -13.46 15.87
N GLN A 68 28.68 -12.79 15.84
CA GLN A 68 29.84 -12.86 14.92
C GLN A 68 29.68 -13.18 13.41
N ASP A 69 30.12 -12.18 12.64
CA ASP A 69 31.05 -12.22 11.51
C ASP A 69 30.71 -13.03 10.24
N SER A 70 30.19 -12.30 9.24
CA SER A 70 30.68 -12.37 7.86
C SER A 70 30.31 -11.10 7.10
N VAL A 71 31.31 -10.25 6.92
CA VAL A 71 31.28 -9.01 6.13
C VAL A 71 31.00 -9.33 4.66
N ASN A 72 29.92 -8.79 4.10
CA ASN A 72 29.74 -8.70 2.66
C ASN A 72 29.24 -7.30 2.28
N HIS A 73 30.20 -6.47 1.85
CA HIS A 73 29.99 -5.23 1.14
C HIS A 73 29.31 -5.51 -0.21
N TYR A 74 28.06 -5.06 -0.37
CA TYR A 74 27.47 -4.82 -1.70
C TYR A 74 26.95 -3.39 -1.78
N GLN A 75 27.89 -2.48 -1.99
CA GLN A 75 27.68 -1.22 -2.69
C GLN A 75 28.91 -0.99 -3.55
N ARG A 76 28.79 -1.21 -4.86
CA ARG A 76 29.76 -0.66 -5.81
C ARG A 76 29.14 -0.45 -7.19
N ASN A 77 29.07 0.84 -7.52
CA ASN A 77 29.36 1.47 -8.81
C ASN A 77 28.61 0.96 -10.05
N ALA A 78 27.53 1.66 -10.38
CA ALA A 78 27.24 1.97 -11.77
C ALA A 78 27.75 3.39 -12.04
N TYR A 79 28.59 3.53 -13.08
CA TYR A 79 29.14 4.72 -13.74
C TYR A 79 30.67 4.63 -13.84
N VAL A 80 31.16 4.22 -15.02
CA VAL A 80 32.13 4.94 -15.88
C VAL A 80 32.39 4.09 -17.14
N SER A 81 32.41 4.81 -18.25
CA SER A 81 32.54 4.45 -19.67
C SER A 81 33.91 3.85 -20.06
N ALA A 82 33.99 3.16 -21.20
CA ALA A 82 35.09 3.36 -22.14
C ALA A 82 34.79 2.79 -23.54
N TYR A 83 34.78 3.71 -24.51
CA TYR A 83 35.14 3.46 -25.89
C TYR A 83 36.52 2.78 -25.98
N ASN A 84 36.64 1.76 -26.82
CA ASN A 84 37.86 1.50 -27.59
C ASN A 84 37.51 0.62 -28.79
N GLY A 85 37.72 1.16 -29.99
CA GLY A 85 37.69 0.39 -31.24
C GLY A 85 39.11 0.01 -31.66
N ALA A 86 39.29 -1.25 -32.06
CA ALA A 86 40.03 -1.61 -33.27
C ALA A 86 40.01 -3.14 -33.51
N GLN A 87 39.56 -3.50 -34.71
CA GLN A 87 39.99 -4.61 -35.56
C GLN A 87 39.89 -6.05 -35.04
N ASP A 88 38.96 -6.83 -35.61
CA ASP A 88 39.41 -7.94 -36.46
C ASP A 88 38.34 -8.39 -37.48
N MET A 89 38.81 -8.68 -38.69
CA MET A 89 38.01 -9.21 -39.80
C MET A 89 37.73 -10.71 -39.62
N ARG A 90 36.52 -11.17 -40.01
CA ARG A 90 36.30 -12.15 -41.12
C ARG A 90 34.87 -12.74 -41.10
N ASN A 91 34.23 -12.62 -42.26
CA ASN A 91 33.35 -13.57 -42.97
C ASN A 91 32.30 -14.38 -42.17
N PHE A 92 31.01 -14.31 -42.54
CA PHE A 92 30.41 -15.05 -43.67
C PHE A 92 28.89 -14.80 -43.81
N ARG A 93 28.51 -14.49 -45.06
CA ARG A 93 27.30 -14.86 -45.82
C ARG A 93 25.90 -14.28 -45.52
N SER A 94 25.46 -13.58 -46.56
CA SER A 94 24.12 -13.27 -47.04
C SER A 94 23.14 -14.44 -47.08
N ASN A 95 21.85 -14.11 -47.00
CA ASN A 95 20.91 -14.47 -48.07
C ASN A 95 19.94 -13.31 -48.34
N HIS A 96 19.96 -12.85 -49.58
CA HIS A 96 18.93 -12.04 -50.22
C HIS A 96 17.68 -12.87 -50.44
N ASP A 97 16.50 -12.25 -50.39
CA ASP A 97 15.73 -12.13 -51.62
C ASP A 97 14.83 -10.89 -51.61
N ALA A 98 14.75 -10.26 -52.77
CA ALA A 98 14.17 -8.96 -53.03
C ALA A 98 12.88 -9.08 -53.85
N SER A 99 12.05 -8.03 -53.84
CA SER A 99 11.29 -7.64 -55.03
C SER A 99 11.06 -6.14 -55.02
N ASP A 100 11.68 -5.48 -56.01
CA ASP A 100 11.53 -4.07 -56.38
C ASP A 100 10.11 -3.72 -56.84
N VAL A 101 9.72 -2.43 -56.72
CA VAL A 101 9.36 -1.54 -57.86
C VAL A 101 9.32 -0.06 -57.38
N ARG A 102 10.34 0.69 -57.82
CA ARG A 102 10.34 2.00 -58.52
C ARG A 102 9.73 3.28 -57.89
N ALA A 103 10.57 4.33 -57.93
CA ALA A 103 10.41 5.69 -57.44
C ALA A 103 9.54 6.64 -58.31
N SER A 104 9.03 7.73 -57.72
CA SER A 104 9.48 9.14 -57.94
C SER A 104 8.39 10.21 -57.75
N HIS A 105 8.75 11.26 -57.00
CA HIS A 105 8.37 12.70 -57.11
C HIS A 105 6.99 13.27 -56.69
N ALA A 106 7.11 14.31 -55.85
CA ALA A 106 6.42 15.63 -55.84
C ALA A 106 5.04 15.80 -55.17
N THR A 107 5.02 16.66 -54.13
CA THR A 107 3.90 17.45 -53.56
C THR A 107 3.39 18.55 -54.54
N PRO A 108 2.32 19.36 -54.29
CA PRO A 108 1.48 19.56 -53.08
C PRO A 108 -0.07 19.72 -53.33
N GLN A 109 -0.81 20.04 -52.24
CA GLN A 109 -2.21 20.53 -52.16
C GLN A 109 -3.30 19.42 -52.28
N ALA A 110 -4.40 19.36 -51.53
CA ALA A 110 -5.24 20.39 -50.92
C ALA A 110 -6.27 19.77 -49.92
N TYR A 111 -7.02 20.66 -49.26
CA TYR A 111 -8.37 20.52 -48.66
C TYR A 111 -8.58 19.94 -47.25
N ARG A 112 -8.76 20.87 -46.30
CA ARG A 112 -9.67 20.78 -45.13
C ARG A 112 -11.13 21.01 -45.56
N PRO A 113 -12.11 20.40 -44.87
CA PRO A 113 -13.40 21.05 -44.64
C PRO A 113 -13.63 21.31 -43.13
N GLN A 114 -13.95 22.56 -42.82
CA GLN A 114 -14.64 22.95 -41.58
C GLN A 114 -16.13 22.64 -41.70
N LEU A 115 -16.77 22.24 -40.59
CA LEU A 115 -18.21 22.37 -40.40
C LEU A 115 -18.52 23.01 -39.05
N GLN A 116 -19.58 23.81 -39.10
CA GLN A 116 -19.91 24.93 -38.25
C GLN A 116 -20.71 24.55 -37.00
N TYR A 117 -20.46 25.30 -35.93
CA TYR A 117 -21.34 25.44 -34.77
C TYR A 117 -22.56 26.31 -35.11
N VAL A 118 -23.75 25.89 -34.65
CA VAL A 118 -24.95 26.74 -34.54
C VAL A 118 -25.57 26.57 -33.15
N SER A 119 -25.86 27.69 -32.50
CA SER A 119 -26.56 27.83 -31.22
C SER A 119 -27.95 28.45 -31.42
N GLY A 120 -28.89 28.17 -30.51
CA GLY A 120 -30.11 28.96 -30.24
C GLY A 120 -31.33 28.10 -29.91
N ARG A 121 -31.66 27.85 -28.62
CA ARG A 121 -32.57 28.60 -27.71
C ARG A 121 -34.08 28.45 -28.00
N HIS A 122 -34.82 27.85 -27.05
CA HIS A 122 -36.24 28.16 -26.77
C HIS A 122 -36.51 28.23 -25.25
N SER A 123 -37.50 29.05 -24.91
CA SER A 123 -37.85 29.64 -23.61
C SER A 123 -38.95 28.87 -22.84
N SER A 124 -38.96 29.08 -21.52
CA SER A 124 -39.88 28.54 -20.51
C SER A 124 -41.28 29.19 -20.48
N THR A 125 -42.31 28.48 -19.98
CA THR A 125 -43.09 28.83 -18.76
C THR A 125 -44.10 27.72 -18.37
N PRO A 126 -44.54 27.66 -17.10
CA PRO A 126 -44.93 26.44 -16.39
C PRO A 126 -46.41 26.40 -15.97
N GLN A 127 -46.97 25.21 -15.75
CA GLN A 127 -47.91 24.89 -14.67
C GLN A 127 -48.37 23.43 -14.79
N MET A 128 -48.37 22.72 -13.64
CA MET A 128 -49.12 21.48 -13.37
C MET A 128 -48.41 20.11 -13.60
N GLU A 129 -47.16 19.95 -13.15
CA GLU A 129 -46.45 18.64 -13.14
C GLU A 129 -45.87 18.21 -11.77
N THR A 130 -46.28 18.82 -10.66
CA THR A 130 -45.67 18.53 -9.33
C THR A 130 -46.23 17.32 -8.57
N LEU A 131 -47.02 16.44 -9.20
CA LEU A 131 -47.53 15.21 -8.54
C LEU A 131 -47.26 13.91 -9.33
N ALA A 132 -46.82 13.98 -10.59
CA ALA A 132 -46.45 12.81 -11.39
C ALA A 132 -44.95 12.48 -11.31
N ASP A 133 -44.10 13.47 -10.98
CA ASP A 133 -42.65 13.28 -10.88
C ASP A 133 -42.20 12.59 -9.59
N LEU A 134 -42.94 12.71 -8.49
CA LEU A 134 -42.58 12.06 -7.22
C LEU A 134 -42.78 10.53 -7.25
N ALA A 135 -43.77 10.03 -8.00
CA ALA A 135 -43.98 8.59 -8.18
C ALA A 135 -43.01 7.97 -9.21
N SER A 136 -42.52 8.77 -10.17
CA SER A 136 -41.62 8.32 -11.23
C SER A 136 -40.14 8.28 -10.76
N MET A 137 -39.76 9.13 -9.80
CA MET A 137 -38.41 9.15 -9.24
C MET A 137 -38.10 7.96 -8.33
N GLN A 138 -39.07 7.42 -7.58
CA GLN A 138 -38.86 6.22 -6.76
C GLN A 138 -38.69 4.94 -7.61
N HIS A 139 -39.31 4.87 -8.79
CA HIS A 139 -39.16 3.71 -9.69
C HIS A 139 -37.88 3.75 -10.55
N HIS A 140 -37.34 4.93 -10.87
CA HIS A 140 -36.11 5.02 -11.67
C HIS A 140 -34.81 4.78 -10.91
N GLN A 141 -34.79 4.86 -9.58
CA GLN A 141 -33.60 4.49 -8.78
C GLN A 141 -33.43 2.96 -8.65
N LEU A 142 -34.53 2.20 -8.55
CA LEU A 142 -34.47 0.74 -8.40
C LEU A 142 -34.15 0.03 -9.74
N GLN A 143 -34.69 0.49 -10.88
CA GLN A 143 -34.45 -0.18 -12.17
C GLN A 143 -33.03 -0.01 -12.73
N ARG A 144 -32.27 1.01 -12.30
CA ARG A 144 -30.86 1.18 -12.75
C ARG A 144 -29.89 0.18 -12.11
N GLN A 145 -30.30 -0.55 -11.07
CA GLN A 145 -29.50 -1.66 -10.51
C GLN A 145 -29.75 -3.01 -11.21
N HIS A 146 -30.81 -3.15 -12.01
CA HIS A 146 -31.26 -4.45 -12.54
C HIS A 146 -30.88 -4.76 -13.99
N SER A 147 -30.09 -3.92 -14.68
CA SER A 147 -29.67 -4.15 -16.07
C SER A 147 -28.19 -4.55 -16.20
N LEU A 148 -27.77 -5.59 -15.48
CA LEU A 148 -26.50 -6.31 -15.72
C LEU A 148 -26.67 -7.80 -15.43
N VAL A 149 -27.58 -8.47 -16.14
CA VAL A 149 -27.56 -9.94 -16.25
C VAL A 149 -27.71 -10.29 -17.72
N ASP A 150 -26.59 -10.22 -18.44
CA ASP A 150 -26.50 -10.84 -19.76
C ASP A 150 -25.97 -12.26 -19.56
N SER A 151 -26.83 -13.23 -19.85
CA SER A 151 -26.58 -14.65 -19.70
C SER A 151 -25.69 -15.16 -20.83
N GLN A 152 -24.37 -15.11 -20.66
CA GLN A 152 -23.42 -15.92 -21.43
C GLN A 152 -22.32 -16.46 -20.52
N LEU A 153 -22.26 -17.79 -20.40
CA LEU A 153 -21.19 -18.56 -19.76
C LEU A 153 -19.80 -18.12 -20.29
N PRO A 154 -18.88 -17.62 -19.45
CA PRO A 154 -17.52 -17.34 -19.90
C PRO A 154 -16.67 -18.62 -19.85
N SER A 155 -15.98 -18.90 -20.95
CA SER A 155 -14.89 -19.88 -20.99
C SER A 155 -13.81 -19.51 -19.96
N ILE A 156 -13.54 -20.46 -19.06
CA ILE A 156 -12.52 -20.37 -18.01
C ILE A 156 -11.13 -20.42 -18.67
N ASN A 157 -10.50 -19.26 -18.84
CA ASN A 157 -9.06 -19.15 -19.04
C ASN A 157 -8.40 -18.72 -17.72
N ARG A 158 -7.51 -19.59 -17.23
CA ARG A 158 -6.71 -19.43 -16.00
C ARG A 158 -5.99 -18.08 -15.97
N ARG A 159 -6.05 -17.37 -14.83
CA ARG A 159 -4.93 -16.74 -14.10
C ARG A 159 -5.43 -15.96 -12.86
N THR A 160 -4.80 -16.25 -11.71
CA THR A 160 -4.83 -15.55 -10.41
C THR A 160 -6.19 -15.31 -9.76
N SER A 161 -6.61 -16.25 -8.90
CA SER A 161 -7.74 -16.10 -7.98
C SER A 161 -7.26 -15.54 -6.63
N PHE A 162 -6.93 -14.25 -6.63
CA PHE A 162 -7.35 -13.40 -5.50
C PHE A 162 -8.79 -12.99 -5.77
N ALA A 163 -9.52 -12.60 -4.72
CA ALA A 163 -10.89 -12.10 -4.82
C ALA A 163 -11.05 -11.35 -6.16
N PRO A 164 -12.03 -11.70 -7.02
CA PRO A 164 -12.25 -10.92 -8.23
C PRO A 164 -12.29 -9.45 -7.81
N PRO A 165 -11.77 -8.50 -8.61
CA PRO A 165 -12.13 -7.12 -8.35
C PRO A 165 -13.65 -7.16 -8.30
N LEU A 166 -14.22 -6.99 -7.11
CA LEU A 166 -15.63 -6.72 -6.96
C LEU A 166 -15.80 -5.60 -7.95
N THR A 167 -16.56 -5.89 -9.02
CA THR A 167 -16.73 -4.98 -10.14
C THR A 167 -16.84 -3.61 -9.53
N ARG A 168 -16.02 -2.65 -9.99
CA ARG A 168 -16.16 -1.25 -9.60
C ARG A 168 -17.65 -0.95 -9.85
N SER A 169 -18.49 -1.13 -8.84
CA SER A 169 -19.84 -0.65 -8.90
C SER A 169 -19.58 0.85 -9.01
N ALA A 170 -20.24 1.48 -9.97
CA ALA A 170 -20.04 2.89 -10.27
C ALA A 170 -20.20 3.80 -9.03
N LEU A 171 -20.60 3.26 -7.89
CA LEU A 171 -20.64 3.88 -6.58
C LEU A 171 -19.26 4.19 -5.98
N SER A 172 -18.19 3.44 -6.31
CA SER A 172 -16.83 3.76 -5.77
C SER A 172 -16.09 4.86 -6.54
N SER A 173 -16.57 5.29 -7.71
CA SER A 173 -15.98 6.40 -8.47
C SER A 173 -16.86 7.63 -8.59
N THR A 174 -18.11 7.60 -8.10
CA THR A 174 -19.04 8.75 -8.18
C THR A 174 -19.46 9.33 -6.82
N GLN A 175 -18.99 8.76 -5.71
CA GLN A 175 -19.11 9.37 -4.36
C GLN A 175 -17.76 9.85 -3.77
N VAL A 176 -16.80 10.19 -4.63
CA VAL A 176 -15.61 10.98 -4.24
C VAL A 176 -15.42 12.10 -5.25
N ALA A 177 -16.47 12.92 -5.39
CA ALA A 177 -16.41 14.18 -6.12
C ALA A 177 -16.33 15.30 -5.08
N MET A 178 -15.28 16.12 -5.16
CA MET A 178 -14.78 17.02 -4.12
C MET A 178 -14.06 16.28 -2.99
N ALA A 179 -13.01 16.87 -2.42
CA ALA A 179 -12.48 16.43 -1.15
C ALA A 179 -13.58 16.61 -0.09
N GLU A 180 -14.43 15.60 0.08
CA GLU A 180 -15.44 15.59 1.12
C GLU A 180 -14.69 15.78 2.43
N ALA A 181 -15.03 16.85 3.16
CA ALA A 181 -14.41 17.10 4.45
C ALA A 181 -14.60 15.84 5.30
N PRO A 182 -13.54 15.34 5.97
CA PRO A 182 -13.66 14.11 6.73
C PRO A 182 -14.80 14.25 7.74
N ALA A 183 -15.57 13.16 7.92
CA ALA A 183 -16.78 13.21 8.74
C ALA A 183 -16.44 13.75 10.13
N GLN A 184 -17.32 14.59 10.68
CA GLN A 184 -17.04 15.29 11.93
C GLN A 184 -17.02 14.31 13.09
N THR A 185 -16.06 14.46 14.00
CA THR A 185 -16.13 13.77 15.30
C THR A 185 -17.29 14.34 16.13
N PRO A 186 -17.82 13.57 17.11
CA PRO A 186 -18.82 14.09 18.04
C PRO A 186 -18.39 15.42 18.66
N GLU A 187 -19.35 16.33 18.85
CA GLU A 187 -19.04 17.64 19.43
C GLU A 187 -18.73 17.53 20.94
N PRO A 188 -17.75 18.29 21.45
CA PRO A 188 -17.47 18.34 22.89
C PRO A 188 -18.67 18.90 23.66
N ARG A 189 -19.34 18.04 24.43
CA ARG A 189 -20.47 18.38 25.30
C ARG A 189 -20.46 17.54 26.57
N ALA A 190 -21.33 17.88 27.52
CA ALA A 190 -21.54 17.04 28.70
C ALA A 190 -22.18 15.71 28.28
N ILE A 191 -21.45 14.61 28.45
CA ILE A 191 -21.89 13.27 28.10
C ILE A 191 -22.50 12.61 29.34
N THR A 192 -23.67 12.02 29.20
CA THR A 192 -24.33 11.27 30.27
C THR A 192 -24.89 9.97 29.72
N ALA A 193 -24.50 8.83 30.30
CA ALA A 193 -25.07 7.52 29.97
C ALA A 193 -25.17 6.67 31.24
N ALA A 194 -26.36 6.15 31.52
CA ALA A 194 -26.59 5.32 32.72
C ALA A 194 -25.89 3.95 32.66
N SER A 195 -25.52 3.49 31.46
CA SER A 195 -24.86 2.21 31.22
C SER A 195 -23.33 2.25 31.37
N LEU A 196 -22.74 3.43 31.59
CA LEU A 196 -21.30 3.63 31.72
C LEU A 196 -20.92 4.12 33.13
N THR A 197 -19.70 3.81 33.56
CA THR A 197 -19.14 4.33 34.81
C THR A 197 -18.74 5.80 34.67
N GLU A 198 -18.66 6.52 35.79
CA GLU A 198 -18.22 7.92 35.82
C GLU A 198 -16.82 8.11 35.22
N GLN A 199 -15.91 7.15 35.46
CA GLN A 199 -14.57 7.15 34.88
C GLN A 199 -14.58 7.00 33.35
N GLU A 200 -15.45 6.15 32.80
CA GLU A 200 -15.57 5.97 31.36
C GLU A 200 -16.17 7.21 30.69
N ILE A 201 -17.20 7.81 31.30
CA ILE A 201 -17.80 9.06 30.80
C ILE A 201 -16.76 10.19 30.77
N GLN A 202 -15.95 10.30 31.83
CA GLN A 202 -14.86 11.27 31.89
C GLN A 202 -13.85 11.02 30.77
N THR A 203 -13.46 9.76 30.54
CA THR A 203 -12.53 9.36 29.48
C THR A 203 -13.09 9.68 28.09
N ILE A 204 -14.37 9.39 27.83
CA ILE A 204 -15.04 9.73 26.56
C ILE A 204 -15.00 11.26 26.36
N THR A 205 -15.33 12.03 27.38
CA THR A 205 -15.34 13.50 27.31
C THR A 205 -13.95 14.06 26.98
N GLU A 206 -12.90 13.50 27.59
CA GLU A 206 -11.51 13.84 27.31
C GLU A 206 -11.10 13.45 25.88
N LEU A 207 -11.47 12.26 25.43
CA LEU A 207 -11.17 11.77 24.07
C LEU A 207 -11.87 12.61 22.99
N VAL A 208 -13.15 12.95 23.18
CA VAL A 208 -13.90 13.81 22.24
C VAL A 208 -13.24 15.18 22.13
N LYS A 209 -12.87 15.78 23.26
CA LYS A 209 -12.15 17.07 23.27
C LYS A 209 -10.79 16.95 22.58
N TYR A 210 -10.03 15.89 22.88
CA TYR A 210 -8.72 15.66 22.30
C TYR A 210 -8.80 15.46 20.78
N LEU A 211 -9.77 14.68 20.29
CA LEU A 211 -9.97 14.40 18.87
C LEU A 211 -10.49 15.60 18.07
N ALA A 212 -11.13 16.57 18.73
CA ALA A 212 -11.49 17.85 18.11
C ALA A 212 -10.23 18.65 17.70
N GLU A 213 -9.14 18.55 18.48
CA GLU A 213 -7.85 19.19 18.20
C GLU A 213 -6.90 18.26 17.42
N ASN A 214 -7.02 16.94 17.61
CA ASN A 214 -6.13 15.91 17.09
C ASN A 214 -6.90 14.87 16.28
N SER A 215 -7.56 15.32 15.20
CA SER A 215 -8.48 14.51 14.38
C SER A 215 -7.88 13.22 13.81
N TYR A 216 -6.55 13.12 13.79
CA TYR A 216 -5.78 12.04 13.19
C TYR A 216 -5.13 11.08 14.20
N ALA A 217 -5.51 11.15 15.48
CA ALA A 217 -5.02 10.23 16.49
C ALA A 217 -5.75 8.87 16.42
N TYR A 218 -5.18 7.91 15.68
CA TYR A 218 -5.78 6.59 15.43
C TYR A 218 -6.22 5.86 16.70
N ASP A 219 -5.32 5.68 17.67
CA ASP A 219 -5.62 4.92 18.90
C ASP A 219 -6.72 5.57 19.74
N SER A 220 -6.80 6.91 19.71
CA SER A 220 -7.83 7.67 20.41
C SER A 220 -9.22 7.45 19.79
N HIS A 221 -9.32 7.36 18.46
CA HIS A 221 -10.57 6.98 17.78
C HIS A 221 -10.99 5.56 18.15
N VAL A 222 -10.05 4.61 18.10
CA VAL A 222 -10.31 3.21 18.48
C VAL A 222 -10.82 3.12 19.92
N GLN A 223 -10.15 3.79 20.86
CA GLN A 223 -10.55 3.80 22.26
C GLN A 223 -11.94 4.43 22.45
N LEU A 224 -12.23 5.53 21.77
CA LEU A 224 -13.52 6.22 21.85
C LEU A 224 -14.66 5.32 21.35
N ILE A 225 -14.49 4.70 20.18
CA ILE A 225 -15.50 3.80 19.60
C ILE A 225 -15.74 2.59 20.51
N ASN A 226 -14.67 1.99 21.05
CA ASN A 226 -14.79 0.85 21.96
C ASN A 226 -15.55 1.21 23.25
N LEU A 227 -15.35 2.40 23.79
CA LEU A 227 -16.09 2.89 24.96
C LEU A 227 -17.57 3.13 24.63
N PHE A 228 -17.88 3.73 23.48
CA PHE A 228 -19.27 3.91 23.05
C PHE A 228 -19.97 2.57 22.82
N HIS A 229 -19.31 1.63 22.14
CA HIS A 229 -19.83 0.28 21.90
C HIS A 229 -20.05 -0.47 23.23
N LYS A 230 -19.09 -0.39 24.17
CA LYS A 230 -19.26 -0.96 25.52
C LYS A 230 -20.51 -0.44 26.22
N GLY A 231 -20.75 0.88 26.16
CA GLY A 231 -21.94 1.50 26.73
C GLY A 231 -23.24 1.08 26.03
N PHE A 232 -23.21 0.90 24.71
CA PHE A 232 -24.33 0.41 23.91
C PHE A 232 -24.68 -1.04 24.28
N VAL A 233 -23.69 -1.94 24.30
CA VAL A 233 -23.87 -3.34 24.71
C VAL A 233 -24.40 -3.44 26.13
N ALA A 234 -23.84 -2.66 27.06
CA ALA A 234 -24.31 -2.61 28.45
C ALA A 234 -25.75 -2.09 28.57
N HIS A 235 -26.16 -1.13 27.73
CA HIS A 235 -27.55 -0.66 27.67
C HIS A 235 -28.48 -1.75 27.13
N VAL A 236 -28.15 -2.38 26.00
CA VAL A 236 -29.01 -3.37 25.35
C VAL A 236 -29.15 -4.63 26.17
N TYR A 237 -28.04 -5.16 26.70
CA TYR A 237 -27.99 -6.50 27.30
C TYR A 237 -27.84 -6.50 28.82
N GLY A 238 -27.28 -5.44 29.42
CA GLY A 238 -26.90 -5.41 30.83
C GLY A 238 -25.99 -6.58 31.19
N THR A 239 -26.46 -7.48 32.06
CA THR A 239 -25.77 -8.72 32.41
C THR A 239 -26.39 -9.97 31.76
N SER A 240 -27.40 -9.79 30.90
CA SER A 240 -28.12 -10.85 30.20
C SER A 240 -27.53 -11.10 28.81
N ASN A 241 -27.84 -12.25 28.21
CA ASN A 241 -27.54 -12.52 26.80
C ASN A 241 -28.73 -12.20 25.87
N VAL A 242 -29.83 -11.70 26.44
CA VAL A 242 -31.05 -11.31 25.72
C VAL A 242 -31.23 -9.79 25.88
N PRO A 243 -31.66 -9.07 24.82
CA PRO A 243 -31.95 -7.65 24.93
C PRO A 243 -32.99 -7.36 26.03
N ILE A 244 -32.65 -6.46 26.94
CA ILE A 244 -33.49 -6.03 28.07
C ILE A 244 -34.01 -4.60 27.89
N ASN A 245 -33.30 -3.75 27.14
CA ASN A 245 -33.73 -2.40 26.78
C ASN A 245 -33.79 -2.27 25.25
N ASP A 246 -34.61 -1.34 24.74
CA ASP A 246 -34.62 -1.01 23.32
C ASP A 246 -33.26 -0.41 22.92
N PRO A 247 -32.55 -0.99 21.93
CA PRO A 247 -31.32 -0.44 21.40
C PRO A 247 -31.43 1.02 20.91
N ARG A 248 -32.60 1.45 20.45
CA ARG A 248 -32.82 2.83 19.96
C ARG A 248 -32.90 3.87 21.06
N ASP A 249 -33.17 3.45 22.30
CA ASP A 249 -33.23 4.35 23.45
C ASP A 249 -31.83 4.69 24.02
N TYR A 250 -30.76 4.15 23.42
CA TYR A 250 -29.41 4.45 23.85
C TYR A 250 -29.03 5.91 23.56
N THR A 251 -28.85 6.68 24.63
CA THR A 251 -28.60 8.14 24.57
C THR A 251 -27.40 8.59 23.73
N LEU A 252 -26.37 7.75 23.58
CA LEU A 252 -25.14 8.06 22.84
C LEU A 252 -25.07 7.39 21.47
N LEU A 253 -26.20 6.87 20.96
CA LEU A 253 -26.25 6.16 19.69
C LEU A 253 -25.77 7.04 18.51
N SER A 254 -26.20 8.30 18.47
CA SER A 254 -25.78 9.24 17.43
C SER A 254 -24.28 9.54 17.51
N ASP A 255 -23.76 9.78 18.72
CA ASP A 255 -22.33 10.05 18.93
C ASP A 255 -21.48 8.83 18.54
N MET A 256 -21.96 7.61 18.80
CA MET A 256 -21.30 6.37 18.41
C MET A 256 -21.21 6.21 16.89
N ARG A 257 -22.32 6.41 16.17
CA ARG A 257 -22.34 6.36 14.69
C ARG A 257 -21.42 7.40 14.10
N GLN A 258 -21.49 8.63 14.60
CA GLN A 258 -20.63 9.72 14.16
C GLN A 258 -19.15 9.44 14.42
N ALA A 259 -18.78 8.84 15.56
CA ALA A 259 -17.39 8.45 15.83
C ALA A 259 -16.88 7.38 14.85
N ARG A 260 -17.72 6.40 14.50
CA ARG A 260 -17.38 5.35 13.53
C ARG A 260 -17.19 5.90 12.11
N GLU A 261 -18.10 6.75 11.65
CA GLU A 261 -18.00 7.44 10.35
C GLU A 261 -16.78 8.37 10.30
N ALA A 262 -16.50 9.09 11.40
CA ALA A 262 -15.32 9.93 11.52
C ALA A 262 -14.04 9.08 11.38
N MET A 263 -13.95 7.94 12.06
CA MET A 263 -12.78 7.07 11.92
C MET A 263 -12.65 6.51 10.49
N ASP A 264 -13.72 5.96 9.91
CA ASP A 264 -13.72 5.34 8.58
C ASP A 264 -13.37 6.32 7.44
N SER A 265 -13.78 7.58 7.56
CA SER A 265 -13.43 8.63 6.59
C SER A 265 -11.93 8.96 6.57
N ARG A 266 -11.19 8.62 7.64
CA ARG A 266 -9.76 8.95 7.81
C ARG A 266 -8.86 7.71 7.71
N PHE A 267 -9.31 6.59 8.25
CA PHE A 267 -8.56 5.36 8.42
C PHE A 267 -9.41 4.15 8.02
N ALA A 268 -8.73 3.07 7.68
CA ALA A 268 -9.38 1.76 7.75
C ALA A 268 -9.63 1.39 9.23
N VAL A 269 -10.87 1.00 9.55
CA VAL A 269 -11.28 0.74 10.95
C VAL A 269 -10.87 -0.64 11.45
N GLY A 270 -10.62 -1.60 10.55
CA GLY A 270 -10.18 -2.95 10.86
C GLY A 270 -11.32 -3.92 11.22
N GLU A 271 -10.99 -5.23 11.25
CA GLU A 271 -11.96 -6.33 11.40
C GLU A 271 -12.86 -6.19 12.64
N ASP A 272 -12.27 -5.88 13.80
CA ASP A 272 -12.99 -5.88 15.09
C ASP A 272 -14.05 -4.77 15.13
N ILE A 273 -13.69 -3.55 14.71
CA ILE A 273 -14.62 -2.42 14.67
C ILE A 273 -15.70 -2.65 13.61
N TRP A 274 -15.35 -3.18 12.44
CA TRP A 274 -16.35 -3.52 11.42
C TRP A 274 -17.37 -4.54 11.93
N LYS A 275 -16.89 -5.61 12.59
CA LYS A 275 -17.74 -6.63 13.19
C LYS A 275 -18.70 -6.02 14.20
N ASP A 276 -18.20 -5.22 15.14
CA ASP A 276 -19.04 -4.64 16.19
C ASP A 276 -20.02 -3.63 15.59
N TRP A 277 -19.60 -2.84 14.61
CA TRP A 277 -20.46 -1.88 13.92
C TRP A 277 -21.60 -2.57 13.17
N ILE A 278 -21.31 -3.60 12.37
CA ILE A 278 -22.34 -4.33 11.62
C ILE A 278 -23.34 -4.99 12.57
N ASN A 279 -22.87 -5.62 13.65
CA ASN A 279 -23.76 -6.28 14.60
C ASN A 279 -24.66 -5.28 15.33
N ASP A 280 -24.14 -4.12 15.73
CA ASP A 280 -24.94 -3.06 16.37
C ASP A 280 -26.04 -2.55 15.43
N GLU A 281 -25.69 -2.27 14.16
CA GLU A 281 -26.66 -1.79 13.17
C GLU A 281 -27.68 -2.87 12.78
N ALA A 282 -27.27 -4.15 12.73
CA ALA A 282 -28.16 -5.28 12.50
C ALA A 282 -29.24 -5.39 13.60
N ILE A 283 -28.87 -5.15 14.86
CA ILE A 283 -29.80 -5.14 16.00
C ILE A 283 -30.75 -3.94 15.95
N LEU A 284 -30.27 -2.79 15.44
CA LEU A 284 -31.03 -1.54 15.32
C LEU A 284 -32.01 -1.54 14.13
N ALA A 285 -31.75 -2.34 13.10
CA ALA A 285 -32.55 -2.39 11.88
C ALA A 285 -33.98 -2.87 12.17
N ARG A 286 -34.96 -2.07 11.72
CA ARG A 286 -36.40 -2.33 11.80
C ARG A 286 -37.08 -2.18 10.45
N GLN A 287 -36.59 -1.30 9.59
CA GLN A 287 -37.15 -1.00 8.26
C GLN A 287 -36.35 -1.64 7.14
N SER A 288 -36.99 -1.83 5.98
CA SER A 288 -36.34 -2.42 4.80
C SER A 288 -35.06 -1.67 4.39
N GLU A 289 -35.09 -0.34 4.42
CA GLU A 289 -34.00 0.57 4.06
C GLU A 289 -32.80 0.40 5.01
N GLU A 290 -33.07 0.27 6.31
CA GLU A 290 -32.04 0.03 7.32
C GLU A 290 -31.39 -1.35 7.13
N ARG A 291 -32.16 -2.36 6.68
CA ARG A 291 -31.61 -3.69 6.40
C ARG A 291 -30.70 -3.70 5.17
N VAL A 292 -31.06 -2.90 4.15
CA VAL A 292 -30.19 -2.65 2.99
C VAL A 292 -28.94 -1.88 3.41
N ALA A 293 -29.07 -0.88 4.30
CA ALA A 293 -27.90 -0.16 4.81
C ALA A 293 -26.91 -1.09 5.56
N VAL A 294 -27.40 -2.07 6.34
CA VAL A 294 -26.55 -3.09 6.97
C VAL A 294 -25.87 -3.98 5.92
N MET A 295 -26.57 -4.32 4.84
CA MET A 295 -25.99 -5.06 3.71
C MET A 295 -24.86 -4.26 3.03
N ASP A 296 -25.06 -2.96 2.81
CA ASP A 296 -24.05 -2.06 2.24
C ASP A 296 -22.84 -1.93 3.17
N LEU A 297 -23.07 -1.87 4.49
CA LEU A 297 -22.03 -1.86 5.51
C LEU A 297 -21.19 -3.16 5.46
N CYS A 298 -21.84 -4.31 5.34
CA CYS A 298 -21.17 -5.60 5.15
C CYS A 298 -20.32 -5.60 3.87
N GLN A 299 -20.87 -5.10 2.77
CA GLN A 299 -20.16 -5.01 1.49
C GLN A 299 -18.91 -4.14 1.60
N LYS A 300 -19.00 -2.99 2.27
CA LYS A 300 -17.85 -2.10 2.51
C LYS A 300 -16.79 -2.78 3.37
N ALA A 301 -17.19 -3.45 4.45
CA ALA A 301 -16.28 -4.15 5.34
C ALA A 301 -15.48 -5.25 4.62
N VAL A 302 -16.13 -6.06 3.77
CA VAL A 302 -15.42 -7.11 3.00
C VAL A 302 -14.63 -6.57 1.80
N GLN A 303 -14.84 -5.32 1.38
CA GLN A 303 -13.97 -4.66 0.40
C GLN A 303 -12.67 -4.18 1.03
N GLU A 304 -12.75 -3.64 2.24
CA GLU A 304 -11.59 -3.18 2.99
C GLU A 304 -10.79 -4.36 3.57
N GLU A 305 -11.47 -5.40 4.05
CA GLU A 305 -10.87 -6.61 4.64
C GLU A 305 -11.30 -7.91 3.92
N PRO A 306 -10.90 -8.10 2.65
CA PRO A 306 -11.42 -9.17 1.79
C PRO A 306 -11.10 -10.58 2.26
N THR A 307 -10.07 -10.77 3.09
CA THR A 307 -9.69 -12.09 3.59
C THR A 307 -10.27 -12.40 4.97
N SER A 308 -11.13 -11.53 5.53
CA SER A 308 -11.76 -11.77 6.83
C SER A 308 -12.87 -12.82 6.71
N VAL A 309 -12.64 -14.01 7.27
CA VAL A 309 -13.67 -15.05 7.42
C VAL A 309 -14.82 -14.58 8.30
N THR A 310 -14.52 -13.77 9.33
CA THR A 310 -15.51 -13.23 10.26
C THR A 310 -16.51 -12.33 9.55
N LEU A 311 -16.03 -11.33 8.81
CA LEU A 311 -16.89 -10.36 8.12
C LEU A 311 -17.72 -11.02 7.00
N TRP A 312 -17.12 -11.93 6.25
CA TRP A 312 -17.87 -12.72 5.26
C TRP A 312 -18.94 -13.60 5.88
N SER A 313 -18.69 -14.20 7.05
CA SER A 313 -19.71 -14.98 7.76
C SER A 313 -20.87 -14.09 8.19
N ILE A 314 -20.59 -12.92 8.75
CA ILE A 314 -21.62 -11.95 9.16
C ILE A 314 -22.44 -11.51 7.95
N TYR A 315 -21.79 -11.18 6.83
CA TYR A 315 -22.47 -10.78 5.61
C TYR A 315 -23.39 -11.90 5.09
N GLY A 316 -22.84 -13.11 4.94
CA GLY A 316 -23.59 -14.26 4.44
C GLY A 316 -24.78 -14.64 5.33
N GLU A 317 -24.62 -14.61 6.66
CA GLU A 317 -25.72 -14.85 7.59
C GLU A 317 -26.76 -13.73 7.57
N TRP A 318 -26.35 -12.47 7.46
CA TRP A 318 -27.27 -11.33 7.41
C TRP A 318 -28.23 -11.43 6.22
N VAL A 319 -27.70 -11.65 5.01
CA VAL A 319 -28.53 -11.78 3.81
C VAL A 319 -29.41 -13.03 3.87
N MET A 320 -28.87 -14.15 4.38
CA MET A 320 -29.63 -15.40 4.52
C MET A 320 -30.77 -15.27 5.54
N GLN A 321 -30.53 -14.69 6.71
CA GLN A 321 -31.55 -14.50 7.74
C GLN A 321 -32.66 -13.55 7.25
N THR A 322 -32.27 -12.45 6.62
CA THR A 322 -33.21 -11.48 6.04
C THR A 322 -34.08 -12.13 4.97
N TYR A 323 -33.48 -12.89 4.05
CA TYR A 323 -34.19 -13.69 3.05
C TYR A 323 -35.16 -14.69 3.70
N SER A 324 -34.70 -15.45 4.70
CA SER A 324 -35.50 -16.47 5.37
C SER A 324 -36.72 -15.91 6.09
N ILE A 325 -36.57 -14.77 6.77
CA ILE A 325 -37.70 -14.12 7.47
C ILE A 325 -38.67 -13.48 6.46
N ALA A 326 -38.15 -12.77 5.45
CA ALA A 326 -38.97 -12.12 4.42
C ALA A 326 -39.84 -13.14 3.66
N ASN A 327 -39.32 -14.34 3.39
CA ASN A 327 -40.04 -15.42 2.73
C ASN A 327 -40.84 -16.34 3.67
N GLY A 328 -40.83 -16.08 4.98
CA GLY A 328 -41.59 -16.86 5.97
C GLY A 328 -41.03 -18.26 6.25
N PHE A 329 -39.78 -18.55 5.89
CA PHE A 329 -39.08 -19.78 6.28
C PHE A 329 -38.66 -19.78 7.76
N THR A 330 -38.55 -18.59 8.36
CA THR A 330 -38.23 -18.39 9.77
C THR A 330 -39.14 -17.30 10.33
N GLU A 331 -39.60 -17.47 11.57
CA GLU A 331 -40.41 -16.46 12.25
C GLU A 331 -39.55 -15.25 12.62
N GLY A 332 -39.94 -14.07 12.11
CA GLY A 332 -39.42 -12.78 12.58
C GLY A 332 -40.28 -12.24 13.72
N ASP A 333 -39.69 -11.39 14.58
CA ASP A 333 -40.45 -10.68 15.61
C ASP A 333 -41.58 -9.86 14.97
N PRO A 334 -42.86 -10.11 15.31
CA PRO A 334 -44.01 -9.40 14.75
C PRO A 334 -43.97 -7.88 14.99
N ASN A 335 -43.27 -7.41 16.03
CA ASN A 335 -43.12 -5.99 16.32
C ASN A 335 -42.06 -5.31 15.43
N ILE A 336 -41.19 -6.10 14.78
CA ILE A 336 -40.06 -5.63 13.98
C ILE A 336 -40.33 -5.83 12.48
N TRP A 337 -41.05 -6.88 12.12
CA TRP A 337 -41.26 -7.29 10.73
C TRP A 337 -42.70 -7.04 10.28
N THR A 338 -42.91 -5.92 9.60
CA THR A 338 -44.20 -5.63 8.95
C THR A 338 -44.34 -6.41 7.63
N ASP A 339 -45.58 -6.61 7.18
CA ASP A 339 -45.82 -7.30 5.89
C ASP A 339 -45.28 -6.50 4.69
N ILE A 340 -45.28 -5.16 4.79
CA ILE A 340 -44.70 -4.27 3.78
C ILE A 340 -43.18 -4.47 3.72
N ASP A 341 -42.50 -4.44 4.87
CA ASP A 341 -41.05 -4.66 4.94
C ASP A 341 -40.66 -6.03 4.38
N LYS A 342 -41.44 -7.08 4.69
CA LYS A 342 -41.21 -8.42 4.16
C LYS A 342 -41.30 -8.43 2.63
N GLU A 343 -42.31 -7.77 2.05
CA GLU A 343 -42.47 -7.75 0.60
C GLU A 343 -41.32 -7.02 -0.11
N ILE A 344 -40.90 -5.86 0.41
CA ILE A 344 -39.72 -5.14 -0.10
C ILE A 344 -38.47 -6.01 0.04
N CYS A 345 -38.27 -6.63 1.20
CA CYS A 345 -37.10 -7.47 1.44
C CYS A 345 -37.05 -8.72 0.54
N LYS A 346 -38.20 -9.26 0.07
CA LYS A 346 -38.19 -10.39 -0.87
C LYS A 346 -37.59 -10.00 -2.23
N GLU A 347 -37.84 -8.77 -2.68
CA GLU A 347 -37.29 -8.27 -3.94
C GLU A 347 -35.78 -8.03 -3.83
N VAL A 348 -35.34 -7.49 -2.69
CA VAL A 348 -33.93 -7.11 -2.48
C VAL A 348 -33.06 -8.29 -2.04
N PHE A 349 -33.53 -9.14 -1.12
CA PHE A 349 -32.76 -10.26 -0.57
C PHE A 349 -33.20 -11.54 -1.25
N SER A 350 -32.77 -11.75 -2.50
CA SER A 350 -33.10 -12.97 -3.24
C SER A 350 -32.20 -14.14 -2.85
N ARG A 351 -32.63 -15.37 -3.19
CA ARG A 351 -31.80 -16.57 -3.04
C ARG A 351 -30.49 -16.47 -3.81
N ASP A 352 -30.54 -15.93 -5.02
CA ASP A 352 -29.36 -15.75 -5.87
C ASP A 352 -28.35 -14.80 -5.23
N ILE A 353 -28.83 -13.71 -4.60
CA ILE A 353 -27.97 -12.79 -3.86
C ILE A 353 -27.30 -13.53 -2.70
N CYS A 354 -28.07 -14.28 -1.92
CA CYS A 354 -27.52 -15.04 -0.80
C CYS A 354 -26.41 -16.00 -1.24
N LEU A 355 -26.66 -16.81 -2.28
CA LEU A 355 -25.67 -17.74 -2.81
C LEU A 355 -24.45 -17.00 -3.38
N SER A 356 -24.65 -15.90 -4.11
CA SER A 356 -23.57 -15.10 -4.67
C SER A 356 -22.64 -14.52 -3.59
N VAL A 357 -23.18 -14.13 -2.43
CA VAL A 357 -22.38 -13.64 -1.29
C VAL A 357 -21.50 -14.75 -0.75
N TRP A 358 -22.03 -15.95 -0.55
CA TRP A 358 -21.26 -17.11 -0.08
C TRP A 358 -20.22 -17.58 -1.11
N GLU A 359 -20.53 -17.53 -2.40
CA GLU A 359 -19.58 -17.89 -3.46
C GLU A 359 -18.40 -16.91 -3.52
N ARG A 360 -18.69 -15.61 -3.45
CA ARG A 360 -17.65 -14.57 -3.31
C ARG A 360 -16.81 -14.77 -2.05
N ALA A 361 -17.45 -15.11 -0.93
CA ALA A 361 -16.75 -15.38 0.32
C ALA A 361 -15.79 -16.58 0.17
N ILE A 362 -16.22 -17.65 -0.52
CA ILE A 362 -15.35 -18.80 -0.80
C ILE A 362 -14.15 -18.35 -1.63
N GLU A 363 -14.36 -17.59 -2.70
CA GLU A 363 -13.27 -17.13 -3.57
C GLU A 363 -12.26 -16.25 -2.82
N ALA A 364 -12.76 -15.32 -2.01
CA ALA A 364 -11.92 -14.39 -1.26
C ALA A 364 -11.13 -15.07 -0.13
N THR A 365 -11.67 -16.14 0.47
CA THR A 365 -11.07 -16.80 1.64
C THR A 365 -10.47 -18.18 1.34
N ALA A 366 -10.59 -18.71 0.12
CA ALA A 366 -10.23 -20.10 -0.21
C ALA A 366 -8.84 -20.54 0.25
N TRP A 367 -7.86 -19.63 0.15
CA TRP A 367 -6.45 -19.90 0.44
C TRP A 367 -6.07 -19.71 1.91
N ARG A 368 -7.02 -19.28 2.76
CA ARG A 368 -6.83 -19.25 4.21
C ARG A 368 -6.85 -20.66 4.77
N MET A 369 -5.67 -21.17 5.07
CA MET A 369 -5.54 -22.55 5.54
C MET A 369 -6.18 -22.80 6.91
N ASP A 370 -6.18 -21.78 7.77
CA ASP A 370 -6.72 -21.82 9.13
C ASP A 370 -8.25 -21.94 9.13
N GLU A 371 -8.94 -21.01 8.48
CA GLU A 371 -10.37 -20.78 8.73
C GLU A 371 -11.27 -20.85 7.48
N SER A 372 -10.73 -21.02 6.27
CA SER A 372 -11.54 -21.06 5.04
C SER A 372 -12.64 -22.12 5.03
N HIS A 373 -12.49 -23.15 5.87
CA HIS A 373 -13.47 -24.21 6.01
C HIS A 373 -14.78 -23.70 6.60
N ARG A 374 -14.77 -22.68 7.46
CA ARG A 374 -15.99 -22.12 8.08
C ARG A 374 -16.97 -21.58 7.03
N ILE A 375 -16.46 -20.83 6.05
CA ILE A 375 -17.25 -20.32 4.92
C ILE A 375 -17.72 -21.45 4.01
N TRP A 376 -16.78 -22.34 3.64
CA TRP A 376 -17.08 -23.41 2.69
C TRP A 376 -18.09 -24.42 3.26
N ASP A 377 -17.96 -24.78 4.55
CA ASP A 377 -18.87 -25.68 5.25
C ASP A 377 -20.28 -25.10 5.31
N ARG A 378 -20.42 -23.80 5.59
CA ARG A 378 -21.72 -23.15 5.59
C ARG A 378 -22.37 -23.15 4.19
N TYR A 379 -21.60 -22.82 3.16
CA TYR A 379 -22.09 -22.87 1.78
C TYR A 379 -22.49 -24.28 1.35
N ILE A 380 -21.66 -25.29 1.61
CA ILE A 380 -21.97 -26.66 1.19
C ILE A 380 -23.21 -27.20 1.90
N ASP A 381 -23.41 -26.84 3.17
CA ASP A 381 -24.61 -27.23 3.91
C ASP A 381 -25.87 -26.62 3.28
N LEU A 382 -25.82 -25.37 2.82
CA LEU A 382 -26.92 -24.72 2.07
C LEU A 382 -27.19 -25.39 0.72
N VAL A 383 -26.14 -25.77 -0.02
CA VAL A 383 -26.26 -26.47 -1.31
C VAL A 383 -26.83 -27.88 -1.10
N LEU A 384 -26.37 -28.59 -0.07
CA LEU A 384 -26.81 -29.96 0.22
C LEU A 384 -28.24 -30.02 0.78
N GLN A 385 -28.69 -29.01 1.52
CA GLN A 385 -30.07 -28.92 2.00
C GLN A 385 -31.09 -28.90 0.84
N GLU A 386 -30.72 -28.30 -0.29
CA GLU A 386 -31.55 -28.20 -1.49
C GLU A 386 -31.23 -29.28 -2.53
N PHE A 387 -30.29 -30.18 -2.22
CA PHE A 387 -29.84 -31.19 -3.17
C PHE A 387 -30.96 -32.21 -3.42
N PRO A 388 -31.40 -32.41 -4.68
CA PRO A 388 -32.54 -33.26 -4.97
C PRO A 388 -32.30 -34.71 -4.54
N GLY A 389 -33.35 -35.38 -4.04
CA GLY A 389 -33.29 -36.81 -3.71
C GLY A 389 -32.94 -37.70 -4.92
N ASN A 390 -33.42 -37.30 -6.10
CA ASN A 390 -33.12 -37.88 -7.41
C ASN A 390 -32.44 -36.81 -8.30
N PRO A 391 -31.16 -36.53 -8.09
CA PRO A 391 -30.45 -35.46 -8.80
C PRO A 391 -30.17 -35.86 -10.26
N SER A 392 -30.12 -34.87 -11.14
CA SER A 392 -29.66 -35.10 -12.52
C SER A 392 -28.16 -35.43 -12.55
N PRO A 393 -27.66 -36.09 -13.62
CA PRO A 393 -26.22 -36.33 -13.78
C PRO A 393 -25.39 -35.04 -13.69
N GLN A 394 -25.93 -33.93 -14.20
CA GLN A 394 -25.30 -32.61 -14.14
C GLN A 394 -25.22 -32.07 -12.70
N ALA A 395 -26.26 -32.27 -11.89
CA ALA A 395 -26.25 -31.87 -10.49
C ALA A 395 -25.23 -32.70 -9.67
N ILE A 396 -25.13 -34.01 -9.95
CA ILE A 396 -24.11 -34.88 -9.36
C ILE A 396 -22.69 -34.44 -9.77
N GLU A 397 -22.48 -34.13 -11.05
CA GLU A 397 -21.20 -33.64 -11.54
C GLU A 397 -20.83 -32.29 -10.90
N HIS A 398 -21.79 -31.38 -10.78
CA HIS A 398 -21.59 -30.08 -10.15
C HIS A 398 -21.18 -30.21 -8.68
N ILE A 399 -21.89 -31.00 -7.87
CA ILE A 399 -21.53 -31.19 -6.46
C ILE A 399 -20.15 -31.86 -6.33
N ASN A 400 -19.86 -32.86 -7.18
CA ASN A 400 -18.53 -33.48 -7.22
C ASN A 400 -17.43 -32.46 -7.52
N ASN A 401 -17.66 -31.55 -8.48
CA ASN A 401 -16.69 -30.51 -8.81
C ASN A 401 -16.45 -29.53 -7.66
N ILE A 402 -17.48 -29.17 -6.88
CA ILE A 402 -17.33 -28.32 -5.68
C ILE A 402 -16.41 -28.99 -4.65
N PHE A 403 -16.67 -30.25 -4.31
CA PHE A 403 -15.85 -31.02 -3.36
C PHE A 403 -14.44 -31.24 -3.89
N MET A 404 -14.28 -31.63 -5.16
CA MET A 404 -12.98 -31.86 -5.77
C MET A 404 -12.13 -30.58 -5.80
N ARG A 405 -12.73 -29.42 -6.07
CA ARG A 405 -12.04 -28.12 -5.98
C ARG A 405 -11.55 -27.86 -4.55
N ARG A 406 -12.38 -28.14 -3.55
CA ARG A 406 -12.03 -27.93 -2.14
C ARG A 406 -10.91 -28.87 -1.67
N LEU A 407 -10.99 -30.17 -1.97
CA LEU A 407 -10.00 -31.16 -1.57
C LEU A 407 -8.62 -30.94 -2.21
N ARG A 408 -8.55 -30.17 -3.31
CA ARG A 408 -7.30 -29.77 -3.98
C ARG A 408 -6.70 -28.47 -3.43
N THR A 409 -7.33 -27.83 -2.46
CA THR A 409 -6.88 -26.58 -1.84
C THR A 409 -6.37 -26.87 -0.41
N PRO A 410 -5.19 -26.39 0.01
CA PRO A 410 -4.71 -26.61 1.38
C PRO A 410 -5.62 -25.96 2.43
N HIS A 411 -6.09 -26.73 3.43
CA HIS A 411 -6.89 -26.23 4.55
C HIS A 411 -6.87 -27.20 5.74
N ALA A 412 -7.18 -26.69 6.94
CA ALA A 412 -7.14 -27.44 8.19
C ALA A 412 -8.18 -28.57 8.28
N ASN A 413 -9.36 -28.38 7.68
CA ASN A 413 -10.53 -29.26 7.81
C ASN A 413 -10.67 -30.28 6.64
N TRP A 414 -9.54 -30.76 6.11
CA TRP A 414 -9.54 -31.63 4.91
C TRP A 414 -10.23 -32.98 5.17
N SER A 415 -10.01 -33.55 6.35
CA SER A 415 -10.55 -34.86 6.74
C SER A 415 -12.07 -34.84 6.78
N GLU A 416 -12.65 -33.82 7.40
CA GLU A 416 -14.08 -33.57 7.55
C GLU A 416 -14.73 -33.29 6.19
N THR A 417 -14.08 -32.49 5.35
CA THR A 417 -14.51 -32.27 3.96
C THR A 417 -14.61 -33.59 3.19
N SER A 418 -13.59 -34.45 3.32
CA SER A 418 -13.59 -35.76 2.65
C SER A 418 -14.68 -36.69 3.21
N ALA A 419 -14.93 -36.64 4.52
CA ALA A 419 -15.98 -37.42 5.18
C ALA A 419 -17.39 -37.02 4.72
N LYS A 420 -17.61 -35.73 4.38
CA LYS A 420 -18.85 -35.26 3.73
C LYS A 420 -18.95 -35.69 2.27
N PHE A 421 -17.83 -35.79 1.54
CA PHE A 421 -17.81 -36.13 0.12
C PHE A 421 -18.15 -37.60 -0.15
N TRP A 422 -17.57 -38.49 0.64
CA TRP A 422 -17.61 -39.93 0.43
C TRP A 422 -19.03 -40.55 0.37
N PRO A 423 -19.96 -40.22 1.28
CA PRO A 423 -21.34 -40.70 1.18
C PRO A 423 -22.03 -40.32 -0.14
N ILE A 424 -21.71 -39.14 -0.71
CA ILE A 424 -22.29 -38.66 -1.98
C ILE A 424 -21.79 -39.52 -3.14
N VAL A 425 -20.47 -39.75 -3.21
CA VAL A 425 -19.88 -40.59 -4.26
C VAL A 425 -20.38 -42.03 -4.13
N SER A 426 -20.46 -42.58 -2.92
CA SER A 426 -20.99 -43.93 -2.71
C SER A 426 -22.47 -44.05 -3.11
N LYS A 427 -23.28 -43.01 -2.92
CA LYS A 427 -24.71 -43.02 -3.25
C LYS A 427 -24.98 -42.89 -4.75
N PHE A 428 -24.23 -42.03 -5.45
CA PHE A 428 -24.53 -41.67 -6.84
C PHE A 428 -23.53 -42.20 -7.87
N ASN A 429 -22.33 -42.62 -7.45
CA ASN A 429 -21.24 -43.08 -8.31
C ASN A 429 -20.61 -44.40 -7.81
N ALA A 430 -21.43 -45.29 -7.21
CA ALA A 430 -20.95 -46.53 -6.58
C ALA A 430 -20.04 -47.39 -7.47
N ASN A 431 -20.35 -47.46 -8.77
CA ASN A 431 -19.61 -48.29 -9.74
C ASN A 431 -18.16 -47.82 -9.97
N ASN A 432 -17.88 -46.53 -9.75
CA ASN A 432 -16.56 -45.92 -9.98
C ASN A 432 -15.93 -45.42 -8.67
N TRP A 433 -16.44 -45.86 -7.52
CA TRP A 433 -16.05 -45.38 -6.19
C TRP A 433 -14.54 -45.45 -5.94
N GLU A 434 -13.91 -46.60 -6.19
CA GLU A 434 -12.48 -46.81 -5.94
C GLU A 434 -11.60 -45.93 -6.83
N GLU A 435 -11.97 -45.80 -8.11
CA GLU A 435 -11.26 -44.96 -9.07
C GLU A 435 -11.36 -43.47 -8.69
N ILE A 436 -12.57 -43.01 -8.34
CA ILE A 436 -12.79 -41.63 -7.88
C ILE A 436 -12.00 -41.37 -6.61
N MET A 437 -11.97 -42.30 -5.65
CA MET A 437 -11.19 -42.14 -4.43
C MET A 437 -9.69 -42.07 -4.70
N ALA A 438 -9.16 -42.96 -5.54
CA ALA A 438 -7.75 -42.97 -5.91
C ALA A 438 -7.36 -41.63 -6.59
N ALA A 439 -8.14 -41.21 -7.60
CA ALA A 439 -7.93 -39.96 -8.31
C ALA A 439 -8.02 -38.73 -7.38
N THR A 440 -9.00 -38.72 -6.47
CA THR A 440 -9.16 -37.64 -5.49
C THR A 440 -7.95 -37.53 -4.58
N ASN A 441 -7.45 -38.65 -4.05
CA ASN A 441 -6.27 -38.65 -3.18
C ASN A 441 -5.00 -38.22 -3.91
N GLU A 442 -4.82 -38.65 -5.16
CA GLU A 442 -3.71 -38.22 -6.01
C GLU A 442 -3.76 -36.71 -6.26
N MET A 443 -4.93 -36.19 -6.66
CA MET A 443 -5.12 -34.75 -6.92
C MET A 443 -4.98 -33.89 -5.66
N ALA A 444 -5.35 -34.42 -4.48
CA ALA A 444 -5.24 -33.74 -3.19
C ALA A 444 -3.82 -33.79 -2.60
N ALA A 445 -2.94 -34.68 -3.07
CA ALA A 445 -1.61 -34.88 -2.49
C ALA A 445 -0.77 -33.59 -2.41
N PRO A 446 -0.72 -32.72 -3.43
CA PRO A 446 0.01 -31.45 -3.33
C PRO A 446 -0.54 -30.53 -2.24
N ALA A 447 -1.86 -30.51 -2.06
CA ALA A 447 -2.52 -29.67 -1.05
C ALA A 447 -2.20 -30.15 0.37
N LYS A 448 -2.31 -31.47 0.60
CA LYS A 448 -1.92 -32.10 1.87
C LYS A 448 -0.46 -31.85 2.21
N GLN A 449 0.43 -31.96 1.21
CA GLN A 449 1.86 -31.71 1.40
C GLN A 449 2.12 -30.25 1.81
N GLN A 450 1.46 -29.28 1.17
CA GLN A 450 1.65 -27.86 1.54
C GLN A 450 1.14 -27.54 2.94
N PHE A 451 0.02 -28.14 3.35
CA PHE A 451 -0.48 -28.00 4.72
C PHE A 451 0.49 -28.60 5.74
N ALA A 452 0.96 -29.83 5.51
CA ALA A 452 1.92 -30.51 6.39
C ALA A 452 3.24 -29.73 6.56
N LEU A 453 3.73 -29.06 5.51
CA LEU A 453 4.93 -28.21 5.57
C LEU A 453 4.75 -26.98 6.49
N ARG A 454 3.51 -26.56 6.72
CA ARG A 454 3.15 -25.32 7.44
C ARG A 454 2.51 -25.58 8.80
N GLU A 455 2.13 -26.81 9.09
CA GLU A 455 1.39 -27.22 10.27
C GLU A 455 2.00 -26.69 11.58
N SER A 456 3.32 -26.80 11.76
CA SER A 456 3.99 -26.28 12.96
C SER A 456 3.86 -24.75 13.12
N HIS A 457 3.89 -24.00 12.02
CA HIS A 457 3.69 -22.56 12.04
C HIS A 457 2.22 -22.20 12.32
N GLU A 458 1.27 -22.93 11.73
CA GLU A 458 -0.16 -22.74 12.00
C GLU A 458 -0.50 -23.04 13.47
N GLN A 459 0.06 -24.09 14.06
CA GLN A 459 -0.10 -24.39 15.48
C GLN A 459 0.51 -23.30 16.38
N ASN A 460 1.65 -22.72 16.00
CA ASN A 460 2.25 -21.60 16.73
C ASN A 460 1.37 -20.35 16.69
N LEU A 461 0.83 -20.01 15.51
CA LEU A 461 -0.10 -18.90 15.35
C LEU A 461 -1.36 -19.10 16.19
N GLN A 462 -1.94 -20.31 16.16
CA GLN A 462 -3.11 -20.63 16.96
C GLN A 462 -2.86 -20.44 18.45
N ARG A 463 -1.77 -21.01 18.99
CA ARG A 463 -1.41 -20.86 20.41
C ARG A 463 -1.17 -19.40 20.79
N ALA A 464 -0.52 -18.63 19.92
CA ALA A 464 -0.27 -17.21 20.17
C ALA A 464 -1.59 -16.41 20.17
N ALA A 465 -2.50 -16.68 19.24
CA ALA A 465 -3.82 -16.04 19.19
C ALA A 465 -4.66 -16.37 20.43
N GLU A 466 -4.70 -17.65 20.84
CA GLU A 466 -5.43 -18.11 22.04
C GLU A 466 -4.89 -17.51 23.35
N SER A 467 -3.60 -17.17 23.39
CA SER A 467 -2.99 -16.53 24.57
C SER A 467 -3.42 -15.07 24.78
N GLY A 468 -3.96 -14.42 23.75
CA GLY A 468 -4.26 -12.99 23.75
C GLY A 468 -3.02 -12.08 23.73
N ASP A 469 -1.81 -12.63 23.68
CA ASP A 469 -0.57 -11.87 23.61
C ASP A 469 -0.28 -11.41 22.17
N LYS A 470 -0.55 -10.12 21.91
CA LYS A 470 -0.29 -9.48 20.62
C LYS A 470 1.19 -9.54 20.22
N ILE A 471 2.12 -9.54 21.17
CA ILE A 471 3.56 -9.63 20.91
C ILE A 471 3.92 -11.02 20.43
N ALA A 472 3.44 -12.05 21.13
CA ALA A 472 3.64 -13.44 20.72
C ALA A 472 3.05 -13.70 19.33
N LEU A 473 1.85 -13.17 19.06
CA LEU A 473 1.19 -13.30 17.76
C LEU A 473 1.97 -12.61 16.64
N TYR A 474 2.46 -11.39 16.88
CA TYR A 474 3.31 -10.68 15.93
C TYR A 474 4.57 -11.47 15.59
N ASN A 475 5.27 -11.97 16.62
CA ASN A 475 6.50 -12.76 16.44
C ASN A 475 6.23 -14.05 15.65
N ALA A 476 5.14 -14.75 15.96
CA ALA A 476 4.76 -15.97 15.24
C ALA A 476 4.49 -15.71 13.74
N PHE A 477 3.80 -14.60 13.40
CA PHE A 477 3.63 -14.19 12.00
C PHE A 477 4.96 -13.79 11.35
N ALA A 478 5.79 -12.99 12.02
CA ALA A 478 7.06 -12.53 11.50
C ALA A 478 7.99 -13.70 11.16
N GLU A 479 8.11 -14.68 12.07
CA GLU A 479 8.89 -15.91 11.86
C GLU A 479 8.36 -16.70 10.66
N TYR A 480 7.05 -16.84 10.56
CA TYR A 480 6.42 -17.59 9.48
C TYR A 480 6.60 -16.90 8.12
N LEU A 481 6.44 -15.58 8.04
CA LEU A 481 6.69 -14.79 6.82
C LEU A 481 8.17 -14.87 6.39
N VAL A 482 9.11 -14.85 7.34
CA VAL A 482 10.53 -15.04 7.05
C VAL A 482 10.82 -16.45 6.52
N TRP A 483 10.22 -17.47 7.13
CA TRP A 483 10.35 -18.85 6.66
C TRP A 483 9.78 -18.99 5.25
N ASP A 484 8.59 -18.48 4.99
CA ASP A 484 7.90 -18.63 3.70
C ASP A 484 8.66 -17.92 2.57
N ARG A 485 9.26 -16.75 2.83
CA ARG A 485 10.17 -16.06 1.89
C ARG A 485 11.44 -16.84 1.59
N LYS A 486 12.02 -17.51 2.60
CA LYS A 486 13.26 -18.30 2.46
C LYS A 486 13.00 -19.66 1.82
N ASN A 487 11.78 -20.18 1.92
CA ASN A 487 11.41 -21.47 1.38
C ASN A 487 11.39 -21.44 -0.16
N LYS A 488 12.47 -21.92 -0.77
CA LYS A 488 12.62 -21.96 -2.24
C LYS A 488 11.87 -23.12 -2.92
N ARG A 489 11.17 -23.97 -2.17
CA ARG A 489 10.40 -25.09 -2.74
C ARG A 489 9.18 -24.55 -3.47
N ARG A 490 9.32 -24.33 -4.78
CA ARG A 490 8.24 -23.86 -5.64
C ARG A 490 7.09 -24.87 -5.66
N SER A 491 6.00 -24.50 -5.01
CA SER A 491 4.70 -25.16 -5.07
C SER A 491 3.86 -24.50 -6.17
N PRO A 492 2.94 -25.23 -6.83
CA PRO A 492 1.93 -24.60 -7.70
C PRO A 492 1.02 -23.61 -6.95
N PHE A 493 1.03 -23.61 -5.61
CA PHE A 493 0.22 -22.74 -4.75
C PHE A 493 1.04 -21.63 -4.05
N ASP A 494 2.32 -21.45 -4.41
CA ASP A 494 3.23 -20.52 -3.69
C ASP A 494 2.69 -19.08 -3.71
N PHE A 495 2.14 -18.65 -4.85
CA PHE A 495 1.58 -17.31 -4.99
C PHE A 495 0.39 -17.08 -4.05
N GLU A 496 -0.60 -17.97 -4.11
CA GLU A 496 -1.84 -17.82 -3.37
C GLU A 496 -1.62 -17.99 -1.86
N LEU A 497 -0.80 -18.97 -1.44
CA LEU A 497 -0.49 -19.20 -0.02
C LEU A 497 0.33 -18.05 0.59
N ARG A 498 1.33 -17.52 -0.12
CA ARG A 498 2.16 -16.43 0.40
C ARG A 498 1.35 -15.14 0.55
N CYS A 499 0.58 -14.78 -0.47
CA CYS A 499 -0.30 -13.62 -0.39
C CYS A 499 -1.36 -13.81 0.71
N SER A 500 -1.97 -15.00 0.84
CA SER A 500 -2.90 -15.27 1.94
C SER A 500 -2.24 -15.13 3.32
N LEU A 501 -0.98 -15.55 3.47
CA LEU A 501 -0.24 -15.38 4.73
C LEU A 501 0.01 -13.91 5.07
N TYR A 502 0.41 -13.08 4.09
CA TYR A 502 0.53 -11.63 4.31
C TYR A 502 -0.81 -11.00 4.67
N GLU A 503 -1.87 -11.30 3.95
CA GLU A 503 -3.22 -10.78 4.24
C GLU A 503 -3.70 -11.18 5.64
N ARG A 504 -3.43 -12.41 6.08
CA ARG A 504 -3.72 -12.86 7.45
C ARG A 504 -2.95 -12.07 8.51
N ALA A 505 -1.67 -11.78 8.25
CA ALA A 505 -0.84 -10.99 9.13
C ALA A 505 -1.31 -9.53 9.18
N LEU A 506 -1.63 -8.95 8.02
CA LEU A 506 -2.12 -7.57 7.86
C LEU A 506 -3.51 -7.36 8.46
N LEU A 507 -4.38 -8.38 8.48
CA LEU A 507 -5.66 -8.33 9.18
C LEU A 507 -5.49 -8.14 10.70
N ARG A 508 -4.36 -8.61 11.27
CA ARG A 508 -4.04 -8.49 12.71
C ARG A 508 -3.13 -7.32 13.03
N PHE A 509 -2.24 -6.95 12.11
CA PHE A 509 -1.27 -5.87 12.26
C PHE A 509 -1.26 -4.97 11.01
N PRO A 510 -2.37 -4.26 10.75
CA PRO A 510 -2.55 -3.49 9.50
C PRO A 510 -1.61 -2.29 9.37
N THR A 511 -1.00 -1.83 10.46
CA THR A 511 -0.11 -0.67 10.50
C THR A 511 1.36 -1.01 10.21
N VAL A 512 1.69 -2.28 9.93
CA VAL A 512 3.04 -2.72 9.61
C VAL A 512 3.35 -2.45 8.14
N ILE A 513 3.91 -1.28 7.87
CA ILE A 513 4.23 -0.77 6.52
C ILE A 513 5.04 -1.80 5.71
N GLU A 514 6.08 -2.39 6.32
CA GLU A 514 6.97 -3.35 5.64
C GLU A 514 6.22 -4.56 5.08
N TRP A 515 5.17 -5.04 5.74
CA TRP A 515 4.41 -6.19 5.25
C TRP A 515 3.52 -5.84 4.05
N TRP A 516 3.00 -4.61 3.99
CA TRP A 516 2.32 -4.10 2.80
C TRP A 516 3.28 -3.96 1.62
N LEU A 517 4.48 -3.40 1.86
CA LEU A 517 5.51 -3.23 0.85
C LEU A 517 6.00 -4.59 0.32
N ASP A 518 6.27 -5.54 1.21
CA ASP A 518 6.66 -6.90 0.89
C ASP A 518 5.60 -7.63 0.05
N LEU A 519 4.32 -7.50 0.42
CA LEU A 519 3.20 -8.07 -0.34
C LEU A 519 3.12 -7.46 -1.75
N ALA A 520 3.13 -6.12 -1.85
CA ALA A 520 3.08 -5.43 -3.13
C ALA A 520 4.27 -5.80 -4.03
N ASP A 521 5.49 -5.86 -3.46
CA ASP A 521 6.70 -6.26 -4.18
C ASP A 521 6.66 -7.73 -4.62
N PHE A 522 6.12 -8.62 -3.79
CA PHE A 522 5.96 -10.01 -4.15
C PHE A 522 5.00 -10.18 -5.34
N VAL A 523 3.84 -9.51 -5.30
CA VAL A 523 2.88 -9.54 -6.41
C VAL A 523 3.49 -8.93 -7.67
N LEU A 524 4.16 -7.77 -7.55
CA LEU A 524 4.82 -7.09 -8.68
C LEU A 524 5.90 -7.96 -9.34
N LYS A 525 6.75 -8.61 -8.55
CA LYS A 525 7.81 -9.51 -9.05
C LYS A 525 7.25 -10.77 -9.70
N THR A 526 6.07 -11.23 -9.26
CA THR A 526 5.43 -12.43 -9.80
C THR A 526 4.65 -12.13 -11.07
N ASN A 527 3.91 -11.03 -11.09
CA ASN A 527 3.15 -10.55 -12.24
C ASN A 527 3.05 -9.02 -12.22
N SER A 528 3.90 -8.36 -13.00
CA SER A 528 3.98 -6.89 -13.07
C SER A 528 2.70 -6.22 -13.56
N HIS A 529 1.85 -6.94 -14.29
CA HIS A 529 0.58 -6.44 -14.82
C HIS A 529 -0.63 -6.87 -13.98
N SER A 530 -0.40 -7.44 -12.80
CA SER A 530 -1.51 -7.83 -11.91
C SER A 530 -2.35 -6.61 -11.55
N PRO A 531 -3.68 -6.63 -11.79
CA PRO A 531 -4.56 -5.52 -11.44
C PRO A 531 -4.75 -5.36 -9.91
N ILE A 532 -4.40 -6.40 -9.15
CA ILE A 532 -4.52 -6.45 -7.68
C ILE A 532 -3.48 -5.55 -6.99
N ILE A 533 -2.39 -5.17 -7.69
CA ILE A 533 -1.35 -4.34 -7.07
C ILE A 533 -1.91 -2.98 -6.67
N LEU A 534 -2.75 -2.37 -7.52
CA LEU A 534 -3.39 -1.12 -7.18
C LEU A 534 -4.28 -1.30 -5.95
N THR A 535 -5.16 -2.31 -5.94
CA THR A 535 -6.08 -2.53 -4.81
C THR A 535 -5.36 -2.78 -3.47
N ILE A 536 -4.23 -3.48 -3.49
CA ILE A 536 -3.35 -3.64 -2.31
C ILE A 536 -2.84 -2.27 -1.85
N LEU A 537 -2.35 -1.42 -2.74
CA LEU A 537 -1.82 -0.09 -2.41
C LEU A 537 -2.93 0.87 -1.94
N GLU A 538 -4.15 0.75 -2.46
CA GLU A 538 -5.30 1.54 -1.99
C GLU A 538 -5.66 1.19 -0.54
N ARG A 539 -5.68 -0.10 -0.19
CA ARG A 539 -5.87 -0.56 1.19
C ARG A 539 -4.70 -0.13 2.07
N ALA A 540 -3.47 -0.39 1.63
CA ALA A 540 -2.26 -0.06 2.38
C ALA A 540 -2.20 1.43 2.76
N THR A 541 -2.56 2.32 1.83
CA THR A 541 -2.59 3.78 2.07
C THR A 541 -3.73 4.24 2.98
N ARG A 542 -4.80 3.45 3.15
CA ARG A 542 -5.84 3.69 4.18
C ARG A 542 -5.43 3.22 5.57
N HIS A 543 -4.68 2.11 5.65
CA HIS A 543 -4.18 1.59 6.93
C HIS A 543 -2.93 2.34 7.42
N CYS A 544 -2.08 2.79 6.50
CA CYS A 544 -0.81 3.47 6.78
C CYS A 544 -0.73 4.81 6.02
N PRO A 545 -1.64 5.77 6.25
CA PRO A 545 -1.69 7.03 5.51
C PRO A 545 -0.46 7.92 5.74
N TRP A 546 0.32 7.67 6.81
CA TRP A 546 1.59 8.33 7.11
C TRP A 546 2.78 7.81 6.27
N SER A 547 2.62 6.78 5.45
CA SER A 547 3.71 6.20 4.65
C SER A 547 3.79 6.81 3.25
N GLY A 548 4.77 7.68 3.04
CA GLY A 548 5.13 8.22 1.74
C GLY A 548 5.64 7.18 0.77
N ASP A 549 6.22 6.07 1.23
CA ASP A 549 6.59 4.93 0.38
C ASP A 549 5.37 4.25 -0.27
N LEU A 550 4.32 3.99 0.53
CA LEU A 550 3.08 3.39 0.02
C LEU A 550 2.35 4.32 -0.94
N TRP A 551 2.24 5.62 -0.60
CA TRP A 551 1.64 6.61 -1.48
C TRP A 551 2.43 6.80 -2.78
N SER A 552 3.76 6.88 -2.70
CA SER A 552 4.64 6.96 -3.87
C SER A 552 4.43 5.80 -4.83
N ARG A 553 4.36 4.57 -4.30
CA ARG A 553 4.08 3.36 -5.09
C ARG A 553 2.67 3.39 -5.68
N ARG A 554 1.68 3.92 -4.97
CA ARG A 554 0.31 4.08 -5.49
C ARG A 554 0.26 5.05 -6.67
N VAL A 555 0.95 6.20 -6.59
CA VAL A 555 1.06 7.16 -7.71
C VAL A 555 1.74 6.51 -8.92
N LEU A 556 2.87 5.82 -8.70
CA LEU A 556 3.57 5.10 -9.78
C LEU A 556 2.70 4.00 -10.39
N ARG A 557 1.94 3.26 -9.56
CA ARG A 557 1.07 2.21 -10.05
C ARG A 557 -0.08 2.78 -10.88
N ALA A 558 -0.69 3.87 -10.44
CA ALA A 558 -1.73 4.58 -11.18
C ALA A 558 -1.23 5.05 -12.57
N GLU A 559 0.02 5.50 -12.65
CA GLU A 559 0.66 5.81 -13.93
C GLU A 559 0.87 4.56 -14.80
N VAL A 560 1.38 3.46 -14.23
CA VAL A 560 1.58 2.19 -14.96
C VAL A 560 0.27 1.64 -15.50
N ASP A 561 -0.81 1.76 -14.74
CA ASP A 561 -2.17 1.37 -15.13
C ASP A 561 -2.84 2.38 -16.08
N LYS A 562 -2.14 3.48 -16.41
CA LYS A 562 -2.60 4.54 -17.31
C LYS A 562 -3.94 5.16 -16.89
N LEU A 563 -4.10 5.38 -15.58
CA LEU A 563 -5.26 6.09 -15.09
C LEU A 563 -5.30 7.54 -15.61
N PRO A 564 -6.49 8.14 -15.78
CA PRO A 564 -6.63 9.54 -16.18
C PRO A 564 -5.88 10.50 -15.25
N TYR A 565 -5.49 11.67 -15.77
CA TYR A 565 -4.79 12.71 -14.99
C TYR A 565 -5.47 12.97 -13.65
N ASP A 566 -6.78 13.25 -13.70
CA ASP A 566 -7.59 13.58 -12.54
C ASP A 566 -7.56 12.48 -11.46
N GLU A 567 -7.54 11.19 -11.87
CA GLU A 567 -7.43 10.08 -10.91
C GLU A 567 -6.05 10.04 -10.25
N VAL A 568 -4.96 10.25 -11.00
CA VAL A 568 -3.59 10.29 -10.44
C VAL A 568 -3.41 11.50 -9.52
N GLU A 569 -3.92 12.66 -9.94
CA GLU A 569 -3.88 13.89 -9.15
C GLU A 569 -4.67 13.74 -7.85
N GLN A 570 -5.83 13.09 -7.89
CA GLN A 570 -6.60 12.76 -6.69
C GLN A 570 -5.83 11.86 -5.72
N VAL A 571 -5.00 10.92 -6.21
CA VAL A 571 -4.13 10.12 -5.31
C VAL A 571 -3.17 11.04 -4.55
N LYS A 572 -2.52 12.00 -5.25
CA LYS A 572 -1.65 12.99 -4.61
C LYS A 572 -2.42 13.84 -3.59
N HIS A 573 -3.61 14.32 -3.94
CA HIS A 573 -4.42 15.13 -3.03
C HIS A 573 -4.90 14.35 -1.81
N LYS A 574 -5.29 13.08 -1.95
CA LYS A 574 -5.65 12.23 -0.80
C LYS A 574 -4.47 12.05 0.15
N ALA A 575 -3.26 11.89 -0.39
CA ALA A 575 -2.04 11.77 0.42
C ALA A 575 -1.74 13.07 1.19
N THR A 576 -1.88 14.23 0.55
CA THR A 576 -1.34 15.52 1.05
C THR A 576 -2.37 16.39 1.77
N ASN A 577 -3.65 16.33 1.38
CA ASN A 577 -4.70 17.19 1.98
C ASN A 577 -5.16 16.68 3.35
N SER A 578 -4.94 15.39 3.65
CA SER A 578 -5.40 14.79 4.90
C SER A 578 -4.56 15.16 6.11
N GLY A 579 -3.37 15.77 5.95
CA GLY A 579 -2.44 16.03 7.06
C GLY A 579 -1.90 14.77 7.77
N LEU A 580 -2.36 13.57 7.40
CA LEU A 580 -1.91 12.29 7.95
C LEU A 580 -0.49 11.95 7.51
N LEU A 581 -0.13 12.33 6.28
CA LEU A 581 1.22 12.16 5.76
C LEU A 581 2.24 12.98 6.55
N ASP A 582 1.86 14.18 6.98
CA ASP A 582 2.72 15.08 7.76
C ASP A 582 3.12 14.46 9.11
N ILE A 583 2.31 13.55 9.67
CA ILE A 583 2.64 12.81 10.91
C ILE A 583 3.87 11.94 10.73
N GLY A 584 4.07 11.39 9.52
CA GLY A 584 5.26 10.63 9.15
C GLY A 584 6.53 11.47 9.00
N GLY A 585 6.41 12.80 9.09
CA GLY A 585 7.51 13.74 8.92
C GLY A 585 7.71 14.16 7.47
N MET A 586 8.57 15.17 7.28
CA MET A 586 8.76 15.79 5.97
C MET A 586 9.39 14.84 4.94
N GLU A 587 10.16 13.84 5.39
CA GLU A 587 10.71 12.82 4.51
C GLU A 587 9.61 12.04 3.75
N GLU A 588 8.51 11.70 4.43
CA GLU A 588 7.39 10.97 3.82
C GLU A 588 6.64 11.85 2.82
N VAL A 589 6.47 13.14 3.12
CA VAL A 589 5.89 14.14 2.23
C VAL A 589 6.73 14.29 0.94
N LEU A 590 8.05 14.41 1.09
CA LEU A 590 8.98 14.57 -0.04
C LEU A 590 9.01 13.36 -0.97
N LYS A 591 8.84 12.13 -0.45
CA LYS A 591 8.71 10.92 -1.29
C LYS A 591 7.51 11.03 -2.24
N VAL A 592 6.34 11.40 -1.72
CA VAL A 592 5.10 11.54 -2.52
C VAL A 592 5.23 12.64 -3.56
N TYR A 593 5.74 13.80 -3.17
CA TYR A 593 5.99 14.91 -4.10
C TYR A 593 7.01 14.54 -5.18
N ALA A 594 8.07 13.81 -4.84
CA ALA A 594 9.02 13.34 -5.85
C ALA A 594 8.38 12.37 -6.84
N SER A 595 7.50 11.48 -6.37
CA SER A 595 6.73 10.57 -7.24
C SER A 595 5.80 11.35 -8.18
N TRP A 596 5.06 12.32 -7.64
CA TRP A 596 4.15 13.20 -8.37
C TRP A 596 4.87 14.07 -9.43
N CYS A 597 5.93 14.78 -9.04
CA CYS A 597 6.73 15.57 -9.99
C CYS A 597 7.38 14.68 -11.06
N GLY A 598 7.78 13.46 -10.67
CA GLY A 598 8.28 12.46 -11.60
C GLY A 598 7.23 12.04 -12.64
N TYR A 599 5.98 11.84 -12.21
CA TYR A 599 4.83 11.58 -13.09
C TYR A 599 4.58 12.73 -14.05
N LEU A 600 4.45 13.97 -13.54
CA LEU A 600 4.22 15.17 -14.34
C LEU A 600 5.28 15.32 -15.44
N ARG A 601 6.56 15.15 -15.08
CA ARG A 601 7.65 15.21 -16.06
C ARG A 601 7.54 14.11 -17.11
N ARG A 602 7.29 12.85 -16.73
CA ARG A 602 7.19 11.74 -17.70
C ARG A 602 6.02 11.94 -18.65
N ARG A 603 4.90 12.45 -18.14
CA ARG A 603 3.72 12.77 -18.93
C ARG A 603 4.00 13.89 -19.94
N ALA A 604 4.58 15.01 -19.49
CA ALA A 604 4.87 16.16 -20.34
C ALA A 604 5.76 15.86 -21.56
N PHE A 605 6.53 14.77 -21.54
CA PHE A 605 7.39 14.33 -22.64
C PHE A 605 7.00 12.94 -23.17
N ALA A 606 5.75 12.52 -22.97
CA ALA A 606 5.23 11.31 -23.57
C ALA A 606 5.08 11.48 -25.09
N PRO A 607 5.15 10.41 -25.90
CA PRO A 607 5.04 10.51 -27.37
C PRO A 607 3.73 11.10 -27.88
N ASP A 608 2.68 11.05 -27.07
CA ASP A 608 1.32 11.52 -27.32
C ASP A 608 1.00 12.84 -26.59
N ASN A 609 2.02 13.56 -26.11
CA ASN A 609 1.84 14.81 -25.38
C ASN A 609 1.23 15.93 -26.23
N THR A 610 0.62 16.91 -25.56
CA THR A 610 0.26 18.22 -26.13
C THR A 610 1.16 19.30 -25.53
N ASP A 611 1.29 20.45 -26.21
CA ASP A 611 2.06 21.59 -25.68
C ASP A 611 1.52 22.03 -24.30
N ASP A 612 0.20 21.91 -24.08
CA ASP A 612 -0.45 22.20 -22.79
C ASP A 612 0.05 21.30 -21.65
N GLU A 613 0.53 20.07 -21.93
CA GLU A 613 1.05 19.17 -20.91
C GLU A 613 2.40 19.64 -20.33
N ILE A 614 3.20 20.34 -21.13
CA ILE A 614 4.46 20.94 -20.66
C ILE A 614 4.14 22.07 -19.69
N ASP A 615 3.20 22.95 -20.03
CA ASP A 615 2.79 24.06 -19.15
C ASP A 615 2.13 23.55 -17.86
N MET A 616 1.27 22.52 -17.96
CA MET A 616 0.68 21.86 -16.80
C MET A 616 1.74 21.25 -15.88
N ALA A 617 2.75 20.58 -16.45
CA ALA A 617 3.84 20.02 -15.66
C ALA A 617 4.71 21.11 -15.01
N ASP A 618 5.00 22.22 -15.70
CA ASP A 618 5.77 23.33 -15.14
C ASP A 618 5.05 23.96 -13.93
N MET A 619 3.75 24.25 -14.09
CA MET A 619 2.90 24.75 -13.02
C MET A 619 2.81 23.75 -11.86
N GLY A 620 2.59 22.47 -12.16
CA GLY A 620 2.46 21.42 -11.14
C GLY A 620 3.75 21.18 -10.36
N ILE A 621 4.90 21.17 -11.02
CA ILE A 621 6.21 20.98 -10.37
C ILE A 621 6.57 22.21 -9.53
N THR A 622 6.34 23.42 -10.05
CA THR A 622 6.62 24.67 -9.32
C THR A 622 5.70 24.80 -8.10
N GLY A 623 4.40 24.54 -8.26
CA GLY A 623 3.45 24.52 -7.13
C GLY A 623 3.83 23.49 -6.07
N THR A 624 4.30 22.31 -6.48
CA THR A 624 4.75 21.27 -5.54
C THR A 624 6.00 21.70 -4.74
N LEU A 625 6.93 22.44 -5.35
CA LEU A 625 8.08 23.02 -4.65
C LEU A 625 7.66 24.06 -3.61
N GLU A 626 6.65 24.88 -3.94
CA GLU A 626 6.07 25.86 -3.03
C GLU A 626 5.35 25.18 -1.86
N ASP A 627 4.51 24.19 -2.14
CA ASP A 627 3.79 23.39 -1.15
C ASP A 627 4.76 22.72 -0.17
N ALA A 628 5.84 22.10 -0.68
CA ALA A 628 6.88 21.52 0.15
C ALA A 628 7.61 22.56 1.02
N SER A 629 7.79 23.79 0.51
CA SER A 629 8.37 24.89 1.28
C SER A 629 7.45 25.35 2.40
N VAL A 630 6.15 25.47 2.12
CA VAL A 630 5.12 25.85 3.09
C VAL A 630 4.99 24.79 4.18
N ALA A 631 4.88 23.52 3.80
CA ALA A 631 4.78 22.39 4.74
C ALA A 631 6.02 22.29 5.64
N GLY A 632 7.22 22.42 5.07
CA GLY A 632 8.47 22.42 5.83
C GLY A 632 8.56 23.58 6.82
N LYS A 633 8.22 24.81 6.40
CA LYS A 633 8.23 25.98 7.29
C LYS A 633 7.16 25.90 8.38
N LYS A 634 6.00 25.30 8.09
CA LYS A 634 4.96 25.04 9.09
C LYS A 634 5.46 24.10 10.18
N THR A 635 6.25 23.10 9.81
CA THR A 635 6.72 22.03 10.72
C THR A 635 7.97 22.45 11.50
N TYR A 636 8.97 23.04 10.83
CA TYR A 636 10.28 23.37 11.43
C TYR A 636 10.54 24.87 11.60
N GLY A 637 9.60 25.73 11.24
CA GLY A 637 9.78 27.18 11.34
C GLY A 637 10.96 27.70 10.53
N SER A 638 11.77 28.58 11.13
CA SER A 638 12.96 29.18 10.51
C SER A 638 14.10 28.18 10.29
N ASP A 639 14.05 27.01 10.93
CA ASP A 639 15.11 26.01 10.82
C ASP A 639 14.97 25.14 9.56
N TYR A 640 13.84 25.26 8.84
CA TYR A 640 13.65 24.58 7.57
C TYR A 640 14.57 25.15 6.49
N LYS A 641 15.48 24.30 5.98
CA LYS A 641 16.46 24.66 4.93
C LYS A 641 16.18 24.02 3.57
N GLY A 642 15.02 23.38 3.40
CA GLY A 642 14.69 22.60 2.20
C GLY A 642 15.03 21.12 2.32
N ASP A 643 14.76 20.36 1.26
CA ASP A 643 15.13 18.94 1.14
C ASP A 643 16.66 18.79 1.10
N PRO A 644 17.30 18.12 2.07
CA PRO A 644 18.76 17.93 2.07
C PRO A 644 19.29 17.26 0.80
N LEU A 645 18.45 16.46 0.13
CA LEU A 645 18.79 15.74 -1.10
C LEU A 645 18.34 16.46 -2.38
N PHE A 646 17.65 17.61 -2.23
CA PHE A 646 17.14 18.47 -3.31
C PHE A 646 16.47 17.69 -4.45
N ARG A 647 15.65 16.69 -4.08
CA ARG A 647 15.06 15.71 -5.01
C ARG A 647 14.07 16.36 -5.95
N LEU A 648 13.23 17.25 -5.43
CA LEU A 648 12.24 17.96 -6.24
C LEU A 648 12.92 18.90 -7.24
N GLU A 649 13.97 19.60 -6.80
CA GLU A 649 14.74 20.48 -7.67
C GLU A 649 15.54 19.70 -8.72
N LYS A 650 16.07 18.51 -8.42
CA LYS A 650 16.64 17.61 -9.44
C LYS A 650 15.63 17.26 -10.53
N ILE A 651 14.40 16.95 -10.14
CA ILE A 651 13.32 16.65 -11.10
C ILE A 651 12.98 17.89 -11.92
N HIS A 652 12.88 19.05 -11.29
CA HIS A 652 12.59 20.32 -11.94
C HIS A 652 13.69 20.72 -12.93
N VAL A 653 14.96 20.64 -12.54
CA VAL A 653 16.10 20.87 -13.45
C VAL A 653 16.02 19.92 -14.64
N LYS A 654 15.77 18.62 -14.42
CA LYS A 654 15.63 17.67 -15.52
C LYS A 654 14.48 18.02 -16.46
N PHE A 655 13.33 18.42 -15.92
CA PHE A 655 12.19 18.91 -16.70
C PHE A 655 12.57 20.12 -17.57
N LEU A 656 13.23 21.13 -16.98
CA LEU A 656 13.65 22.33 -17.70
C LEU A 656 14.66 22.03 -18.81
N LEU A 657 15.58 21.08 -18.59
CA LEU A 657 16.53 20.63 -19.61
C LEU A 657 15.82 19.94 -20.79
N GLU A 658 14.86 19.06 -20.51
CA GLU A 658 14.04 18.39 -21.54
C GLU A 658 13.18 19.42 -22.32
N ALA A 659 12.69 20.47 -21.65
CA ALA A 659 12.02 21.62 -22.24
C ALA A 659 12.97 22.62 -22.94
N ARG A 660 14.29 22.37 -22.96
CA ARG A 660 15.34 23.26 -23.51
C ARG A 660 15.40 24.65 -22.88
N ARG A 661 14.98 24.79 -21.62
CA ARG A 661 14.99 26.02 -20.82
C ARG A 661 16.25 26.08 -19.95
N TYR A 662 17.42 26.09 -20.59
CA TYR A 662 18.72 26.00 -19.90
C TYR A 662 18.97 27.14 -18.90
N GLN A 663 18.53 28.35 -19.24
CA GLN A 663 18.71 29.50 -18.36
C GLN A 663 17.87 29.37 -17.08
N ASP A 664 16.66 28.83 -17.18
CA ASP A 664 15.80 28.59 -16.01
C ASP A 664 16.38 27.51 -15.12
N ALA A 665 16.96 26.45 -15.72
CA ALA A 665 17.67 25.42 -14.97
C ALA A 665 18.83 26.01 -14.15
N ARG A 666 19.61 26.95 -14.73
CA ARG A 666 20.66 27.69 -14.02
C ARG A 666 20.12 28.53 -12.86
N MET A 667 18.96 29.17 -13.03
CA MET A 667 18.32 29.91 -11.93
C MET A 667 17.93 29.00 -10.75
N VAL A 668 17.54 27.75 -11.02
CA VAL A 668 17.27 26.77 -9.94
C VAL A 668 18.55 26.48 -9.14
N PHE A 669 19.68 26.29 -9.82
CA PHE A 669 20.98 26.09 -9.17
C PHE A 669 21.40 27.29 -8.32
N GLU A 670 21.25 28.51 -8.84
CA GLU A 670 21.57 29.74 -8.09
C GLU A 670 20.76 29.86 -6.80
N ARG A 671 19.47 29.46 -6.84
CA ARG A 671 18.63 29.42 -5.65
C ARG A 671 19.14 28.36 -4.65
N LEU A 672 19.41 27.15 -5.12
CA LEU A 672 19.93 26.04 -4.30
C LEU A 672 21.31 26.33 -3.70
N ARG A 673 22.13 27.15 -4.37
CA ARG A 673 23.46 27.57 -3.89
C ARG A 673 23.40 28.20 -2.50
N THR A 674 22.30 28.89 -2.18
CA THR A 674 22.11 29.52 -0.85
C THR A 674 21.99 28.52 0.30
N THR A 675 21.50 27.30 0.02
CA THR A 675 21.26 26.26 1.03
C THR A 675 22.22 25.07 0.91
N HIS A 676 22.72 24.76 -0.29
CA HIS A 676 23.51 23.57 -0.60
C HIS A 676 24.96 23.84 -1.05
N SER A 677 25.48 25.07 -0.91
CA SER A 677 26.88 25.39 -1.24
C SER A 677 27.91 24.55 -0.47
N ALA A 678 27.54 24.00 0.69
CA ALA A 678 28.39 23.09 1.45
C ALA A 678 28.39 21.63 0.91
N SER A 679 27.60 21.30 -0.12
CA SER A 679 27.44 19.93 -0.61
C SER A 679 28.20 19.68 -1.93
N ALA A 680 29.17 18.77 -1.92
CA ALA A 680 29.85 18.29 -3.11
C ALA A 680 28.88 17.61 -4.09
N ASP A 681 27.87 16.89 -3.60
CA ASP A 681 26.87 16.26 -4.48
C ASP A 681 26.03 17.31 -5.24
N PHE A 682 25.76 18.48 -4.64
CA PHE A 682 25.15 19.62 -5.33
C PHE A 682 26.06 20.18 -6.43
N TRP A 683 27.32 20.48 -6.10
CA TRP A 683 28.29 21.02 -7.06
C TRP A 683 28.56 20.08 -8.22
N LEU A 684 28.73 18.77 -7.93
CA LEU A 684 28.87 17.75 -8.96
C LEU A 684 27.62 17.69 -9.82
N PHE A 685 26.42 17.70 -9.25
CA PHE A 685 25.20 17.68 -10.06
C PHE A 685 25.12 18.89 -11.01
N TRP A 686 25.41 20.09 -10.53
CA TRP A 686 25.45 21.30 -11.37
C TRP A 686 26.53 21.18 -12.46
N TYR A 687 27.74 20.75 -12.10
CA TYR A 687 28.84 20.53 -13.04
C TYR A 687 28.43 19.58 -14.18
N HIS A 688 27.86 18.42 -13.86
CA HIS A 688 27.44 17.45 -14.87
C HIS A 688 26.36 18.03 -15.79
N ILE A 689 25.44 18.83 -15.26
CA ILE A 689 24.43 19.51 -16.09
C ILE A 689 25.08 20.53 -17.04
N GLU A 690 26.01 21.36 -16.57
CA GLU A 690 26.69 22.32 -17.46
C GLU A 690 27.49 21.61 -18.56
N ILE A 691 28.16 20.49 -18.26
CA ILE A 691 28.82 19.66 -19.27
C ILE A 691 27.81 19.12 -20.29
N MET A 692 26.64 18.65 -19.85
CA MET A 692 25.60 18.16 -20.75
C MET A 692 25.04 19.27 -21.65
N VAL A 693 24.78 20.46 -21.09
CA VAL A 693 24.29 21.62 -21.85
C VAL A 693 25.33 22.05 -22.89
N TRP A 694 26.58 22.20 -22.48
CA TRP A 694 27.69 22.50 -23.38
C TRP A 694 27.81 21.46 -24.50
N ALA A 695 27.81 20.17 -24.17
CA ALA A 695 27.93 19.11 -25.16
C ALA A 695 26.77 19.14 -26.17
N HIS A 696 25.55 19.43 -25.70
CA HIS A 696 24.39 19.58 -26.58
C HIS A 696 24.52 20.78 -27.53
N GLU A 697 24.94 21.94 -27.01
CA GLU A 697 25.19 23.15 -27.80
C GLU A 697 26.26 22.87 -28.87
N ARG A 698 27.39 22.26 -28.48
CA ARG A 698 28.48 21.83 -29.38
C ARG A 698 28.04 20.82 -30.43
N MET A 699 27.21 19.86 -30.07
CA MET A 699 26.69 18.87 -31.02
C MET A 699 25.69 19.49 -32.01
N SER A 700 25.03 20.57 -31.63
CA SER A 700 24.08 21.29 -32.47
C SER A 700 24.76 22.24 -33.47
N GLU A 701 26.03 22.59 -33.25
CA GLU A 701 26.79 23.41 -34.18
C GLU A 701 27.14 22.65 -35.49
N PRO A 702 27.03 23.31 -36.66
CA PRO A 702 27.33 22.69 -37.95
C PRO A 702 28.83 22.47 -38.17
N VAL A 703 29.68 23.26 -37.51
CA VAL A 703 31.14 23.20 -37.63
C VAL A 703 31.73 23.10 -36.23
N ARG A 704 32.47 22.02 -35.97
CA ARG A 704 33.00 21.70 -34.65
C ARG A 704 34.50 21.91 -34.63
N ILE A 705 34.93 23.11 -34.28
CA ILE A 705 36.33 23.45 -34.05
C ILE A 705 36.53 23.59 -32.55
N GLU A 706 37.56 22.95 -32.00
CA GLU A 706 37.97 23.13 -30.62
C GLU A 706 38.85 24.37 -30.54
N THR A 707 38.30 25.43 -29.96
CA THR A 707 39.02 26.65 -29.58
C THR A 707 38.88 26.87 -28.08
N PRO A 708 39.79 27.64 -27.46
CA PRO A 708 39.63 28.04 -26.06
C PRO A 708 38.26 28.66 -25.79
N GLU A 709 37.70 29.44 -26.72
CA GLU A 709 36.37 30.07 -26.60
C GLU A 709 35.21 29.06 -26.56
N THR A 710 35.41 27.86 -27.13
CA THR A 710 34.41 26.79 -27.15
C THR A 710 34.52 25.81 -25.98
N ALA A 711 35.44 26.05 -25.03
CA ALA A 711 35.55 25.23 -23.82
C ALA A 711 34.31 25.38 -22.91
N PRO A 712 34.01 24.39 -22.05
CA PRO A 712 32.85 24.42 -21.14
C PRO A 712 33.05 25.36 -19.94
N HIS A 713 33.33 26.65 -20.18
CA HIS A 713 33.67 27.64 -19.15
C HIS A 713 32.69 27.70 -17.97
N SER A 714 31.39 27.50 -18.22
CA SER A 714 30.38 27.44 -17.15
C SER A 714 30.65 26.29 -16.19
N ALA A 715 30.96 25.09 -16.70
CA ALA A 715 31.30 23.93 -15.90
C ALA A 715 32.62 24.16 -15.12
N THR A 716 33.60 24.79 -15.77
CA THR A 716 34.88 25.20 -15.16
C THR A 716 34.65 26.17 -14.00
N SER A 717 33.74 27.14 -14.18
CA SER A 717 33.36 28.11 -13.15
C SER A 717 32.68 27.44 -11.96
N VAL A 718 31.77 26.49 -12.21
CA VAL A 718 31.06 25.74 -11.16
C VAL A 718 32.04 24.96 -10.28
N LEU A 719 32.99 24.22 -10.88
CA LEU A 719 33.99 23.48 -10.10
C LEU A 719 34.93 24.41 -9.33
N ARG A 720 35.32 25.54 -9.94
CA ARG A 720 36.16 26.53 -9.28
C ARG A 720 35.45 27.14 -8.07
N GLU A 721 34.18 27.47 -8.21
CA GLU A 721 33.37 27.99 -7.09
C GLU A 721 33.17 26.94 -6.01
N ALA A 722 33.01 25.67 -6.36
CA ALA A 722 32.93 24.56 -5.40
C ALA A 722 34.19 24.50 -4.52
N LEU A 723 35.39 24.55 -5.12
CA LEU A 723 36.66 24.52 -4.39
C LEU A 723 36.89 25.76 -3.51
N GLN A 724 36.22 26.88 -3.79
CA GLN A 724 36.28 28.09 -2.97
C GLN A 724 35.39 28.00 -1.70
N GLN A 725 34.50 27.00 -1.62
CA GLN A 725 33.61 26.86 -0.46
C GLN A 725 34.38 26.38 0.77
N ARG A 726 34.35 27.19 1.84
CA ARG A 726 35.10 26.91 3.08
C ARG A 726 34.59 25.70 3.86
N ASN A 727 33.31 25.36 3.70
CA ASN A 727 32.63 24.31 4.47
C ASN A 727 32.15 23.16 3.56
N LEU A 728 32.83 22.93 2.44
CA LEU A 728 32.47 21.87 1.50
C LEU A 728 32.60 20.49 2.16
N ASP A 729 31.57 19.64 2.03
CA ASP A 729 31.64 18.24 2.40
C ASP A 729 32.36 17.44 1.30
N TRP A 730 33.14 16.43 1.70
CA TRP A 730 33.88 15.55 0.78
C TRP A 730 34.63 16.30 -0.36
N PRO A 731 35.47 17.31 -0.06
CA PRO A 731 36.18 18.11 -1.07
C PRO A 731 37.03 17.25 -2.02
N GLU A 732 37.50 16.08 -1.57
CA GLU A 732 38.20 15.09 -2.38
C GLU A 732 37.40 14.68 -3.63
N LYS A 733 36.07 14.60 -3.57
CA LYS A 733 35.23 14.26 -4.73
C LYS A 733 35.33 15.32 -5.83
N ILE A 734 35.43 16.60 -5.45
CA ILE A 734 35.59 17.70 -6.41
C ILE A 734 37.01 17.73 -6.95
N LEU A 735 38.01 17.49 -6.08
CA LEU A 735 39.42 17.44 -6.47
C LEU A 735 39.76 16.26 -7.39
N GLU A 736 39.03 15.15 -7.33
CA GLU A 736 39.14 14.06 -8.30
C GLU A 736 38.66 14.49 -9.69
N VAL A 737 37.53 15.18 -9.76
CA VAL A 737 36.93 15.62 -11.04
C VAL A 737 37.67 16.80 -11.65
N TRP A 738 38.29 17.66 -10.84
CA TRP A 738 38.99 18.86 -11.28
C TRP A 738 40.05 18.60 -12.36
N PRO A 739 41.13 17.83 -12.13
CA PRO A 739 42.16 17.60 -13.16
C PRO A 739 41.61 16.83 -14.37
N ASP A 740 40.65 15.93 -14.16
CA ASP A 740 40.00 15.16 -15.23
C ASP A 740 39.22 16.08 -16.17
N HIS A 741 38.51 17.07 -15.63
CA HIS A 741 37.79 18.08 -16.41
C HIS A 741 38.74 18.84 -17.35
N PHE A 742 39.84 19.38 -16.82
CA PHE A 742 40.79 20.12 -17.65
C PHE A 742 41.47 19.22 -18.67
N SER A 743 41.75 17.95 -18.32
CA SER A 743 42.37 17.01 -19.24
C SER A 743 41.48 16.64 -20.41
N GLN A 744 40.15 16.70 -20.23
CA GLN A 744 39.18 16.28 -21.24
C GLN A 744 38.62 17.45 -22.06
N HIS A 745 38.60 18.66 -21.51
CA HIS A 745 37.81 19.76 -22.06
C HIS A 745 38.50 21.11 -22.21
N GLU A 746 39.64 21.32 -21.53
CA GLU A 746 40.29 22.64 -21.46
C GLU A 746 41.66 22.64 -22.16
N SER A 747 42.28 23.82 -22.26
CA SER A 747 43.58 23.95 -22.91
C SER A 747 44.72 23.31 -22.08
N PRO A 748 45.83 22.92 -22.73
CA PRO A 748 47.00 22.38 -22.02
C PRO A 748 47.57 23.35 -20.98
N GLU A 749 47.50 24.67 -21.23
CA GLU A 749 47.93 25.71 -20.29
C GLU A 749 47.03 25.71 -19.03
N ALA A 750 45.71 25.67 -19.23
CA ALA A 750 44.75 25.62 -18.13
C ALA A 750 44.87 24.31 -17.32
N LEU A 751 45.18 23.19 -17.98
CA LEU A 751 45.46 21.92 -17.31
C LEU A 751 46.72 21.98 -16.44
N GLN A 752 47.78 22.66 -16.89
CA GLN A 752 49.00 22.83 -16.09
C GLN A 752 48.73 23.65 -14.83
N GLU A 753 47.94 24.72 -14.95
CA GLU A 753 47.49 25.54 -13.80
C GLU A 753 46.64 24.70 -12.84
N ALA A 754 45.64 23.97 -13.35
CA ALA A 754 44.78 23.11 -12.54
C ALA A 754 45.55 22.00 -11.79
N GLN A 755 46.58 21.41 -12.42
CA GLN A 755 47.45 20.42 -11.78
C GLN A 755 48.36 21.01 -10.70
N ALA A 756 48.73 22.29 -10.83
CA ALA A 756 49.47 23.00 -9.80
C ALA A 756 48.55 23.32 -8.61
N ASP A 757 47.34 23.81 -8.87
CA ASP A 757 46.32 24.12 -7.85
C ASP A 757 45.89 22.88 -7.07
N ALA A 758 45.76 21.71 -7.73
CA ALA A 758 45.36 20.46 -7.07
C ALA A 758 46.42 19.89 -6.10
N ARG A 759 47.65 20.42 -6.10
CA ARG A 759 48.74 20.00 -5.18
C ARG A 759 48.83 20.86 -3.93
N THR A 760 48.18 22.02 -3.91
CA THR A 760 48.12 22.97 -2.79
C THR A 760 46.83 22.81 -2.02
#